data_AF-A0A0P1AZ29-F1
#
_entry.id   AF-A0A0P1AZ29-F1
#
_cell.length_a   1.000
_cell.length_b   1.000
_cell.length_c   1.000
_cell.angle_alpha   90.00
_cell.angle_beta   90.00
_cell.angle_gamma   90.00
#
_symmetry.space_group_name_H-M   'P 1'
#
loop_
_entity.id
_entity.type
_entity.pdbx_description
1 polymer ?
#
loop_
_entity_poly.entity_id
_entity_poly.type
_entity_poly.pdbx_seq_one_letter_code
_entity_poly.pdbx_strand_id
1 'polypeptide(L)'
;MSAFWRPGTTLPGADAEAEAARDLPKDAEVLAVQFNPLHGIPLRAQRNQLPVLKHRDEILYAVETHATTIIVGATGSGKTTQVPQYLLEAGWAASRPHRNSTEPRNRVIVCTQPRRVAAVTIAERVAQEVGCNVGEDVGYAVRFEEKWDPVRTKIKFVTDGLLLRETMRDPLLLRYSVVMLDEAHERNLETDLLLGLIKKIQRKRPDLRVIIASATLQVDTFVRYFRSKKDKAREQGQSSLRNTQVTLMDVAAVSVEGRQYPVDIEYLQEPCGDFLQKAIDTVLAIDEHEGEGDVLVFLPGQEEIDFVIRALNDRAPTHILSVPLYGTLPLRMQQNAFLPAPRGVRRKVIVATTIAETSVTIEGVVYVVDGCFTKLAFYNPITGVEALITHPLSKASAKQRAGRAGRSRPGKCFRLCTQDHFRTQLAKETIPQMQRTNLATVALYLLSMGIHDLAHFDFISPPSPEALVRALELLFSLGAIDEECRLLDPLGTQMAEFPVAPTLAKVLLASFRFSCTHEMVSIASVLSVGDLFMNPRGSKERQEQLAQALKHFAHPDGDHMTYISIYNEFVENNKSRAWCDENLLSYRALVRATEIRRHLRQYVTRFKPIDINREDEIMSLNSSCNEDEDKARSAKIRRCLVTGYFANAAKLHADGVYRTLRDERPVQLHPTSIYYHMGSLPDWIIFHQSVLTTEEFVRDVSRIDPRWLVELVPDFYRTKEVSNVISGSSGTVGLPSSSSSEMKIKKPKTDAVDDRRILFRKPKRFGQDSKPKLPVHIGKSKGGLRSQF
;
A
#
# COMPACT_ATOMS: atom_id res chain seq x y z
N MET A 1 30.67 0.44 38.37
CA MET A 1 30.92 0.19 36.94
C MET A 1 29.58 -0.11 36.27
N SER A 2 28.91 0.93 35.76
CA SER A 2 27.62 0.82 35.06
C SER A 2 27.87 0.24 33.67
N ALA A 3 27.26 -0.91 33.39
CA ALA A 3 27.37 -1.60 32.12
C ALA A 3 26.90 -0.70 30.96
N PHE A 4 27.76 -0.57 29.94
CA PHE A 4 27.43 0.07 28.67
C PHE A 4 26.17 -0.56 28.07
N TRP A 5 25.16 0.27 27.75
CA TRP A 5 23.99 -0.17 27.01
C TRP A 5 24.39 -0.46 25.56
N ARG A 6 24.09 -1.68 25.08
CA ARG A 6 24.37 -2.08 23.69
C ARG A 6 23.15 -1.75 22.80
N PRO A 7 23.35 -1.13 21.63
CA PRO A 7 22.26 -0.90 20.68
C PRO A 7 21.54 -2.21 20.34
N GLY A 8 20.23 -2.26 20.58
CA GLY A 8 19.38 -3.43 20.30
C GLY A 8 18.90 -4.21 21.54
N THR A 9 19.37 -3.89 22.74
CA THR A 9 18.85 -4.46 24.00
C THR A 9 17.83 -3.53 24.67
N THR A 10 16.86 -4.09 25.41
CA THR A 10 15.87 -3.31 26.18
C THR A 10 16.57 -2.40 27.19
N LEU A 11 16.01 -1.21 27.42
CA LEU A 11 16.55 -0.23 28.36
C LEU A 11 16.57 -0.79 29.79
N PRO A 12 17.67 -0.63 30.55
CA PRO A 12 17.72 -1.04 31.95
C PRO A 12 16.68 -0.25 32.76
N GLY A 13 15.80 -0.95 33.49
CA GLY A 13 14.71 -0.34 34.27
C GLY A 13 13.34 -0.34 33.58
N ALA A 14 13.25 -0.77 32.32
CA ALA A 14 11.97 -1.08 31.66
C ALA A 14 11.32 -2.37 32.21
N ASP A 15 12.04 -3.14 33.05
CA ASP A 15 11.62 -4.47 33.49
C ASP A 15 10.36 -4.46 34.36
N ALA A 16 10.08 -3.41 35.13
CA ALA A 16 8.92 -3.39 36.03
C ALA A 16 7.59 -3.19 35.26
N GLU A 17 7.57 -2.34 34.23
CA GLU A 17 6.40 -2.18 33.35
C GLU A 17 6.35 -3.27 32.26
N ALA A 18 7.52 -3.79 31.84
CA ALA A 18 7.60 -4.95 30.97
C ALA A 18 7.19 -6.25 31.67
N GLU A 19 7.33 -6.37 33.00
CA GLU A 19 6.83 -7.50 33.78
C GLU A 19 5.30 -7.53 33.84
N ALA A 20 4.64 -6.38 33.96
CA ALA A 20 3.18 -6.31 33.78
C ALA A 20 2.73 -6.71 32.36
N ALA A 21 3.60 -6.51 31.35
CA ALA A 21 3.39 -7.00 29.99
C ALA A 21 3.83 -8.47 29.77
N ARG A 22 4.55 -9.10 30.71
CA ARG A 22 4.94 -10.53 30.65
C ARG A 22 3.80 -11.48 31.01
N ASP A 23 2.81 -11.01 31.76
CA ASP A 23 1.63 -11.79 32.15
C ASP A 23 0.53 -11.83 31.07
N LEU A 24 0.71 -11.11 29.96
CA LEU A 24 -0.09 -11.29 28.75
C LEU A 24 0.46 -12.46 27.93
N PRO A 25 -0.39 -13.35 27.38
CA PRO A 25 0.04 -14.43 26.50
C PRO A 25 0.92 -13.86 25.38
N LYS A 26 2.12 -14.42 25.18
CA LYS A 26 3.10 -13.95 24.17
C LYS A 26 2.60 -14.03 22.71
N ASP A 27 1.43 -14.64 22.51
CA ASP A 27 0.71 -14.79 21.24
C ASP A 27 -0.54 -13.88 21.11
N ALA A 28 -0.84 -13.07 22.14
CA ALA A 28 -1.80 -12.00 21.97
C ALA A 28 -1.19 -10.96 21.02
N GLU A 29 -1.87 -10.66 19.92
CA GLU A 29 -1.65 -9.41 19.19
C GLU A 29 -1.83 -8.27 20.19
N VAL A 30 -0.74 -7.82 20.82
CA VAL A 30 -0.75 -6.55 21.53
C VAL A 30 -0.81 -5.49 20.44
N LEU A 31 -2.04 -5.15 20.09
CA LEU A 31 -2.54 -3.89 19.59
C LEU A 31 -1.48 -2.81 19.71
N ALA A 32 -1.26 -2.06 18.62
CA ALA A 32 -0.42 -0.87 18.68
C ALA A 32 -0.78 -0.12 19.96
N VAL A 33 0.17 -0.11 20.90
CA VAL A 33 -0.05 0.38 22.24
C VAL A 33 -0.49 1.82 22.07
N GLN A 34 -1.80 2.04 22.21
CA GLN A 34 -2.33 3.37 22.40
C GLN A 34 -1.82 3.75 23.79
N PHE A 35 -0.69 4.44 23.81
CA PHE A 35 -0.27 5.14 25.01
C PHE A 35 -1.40 6.13 25.31
N ASN A 36 -2.25 5.77 26.28
CA ASN A 36 -3.28 6.65 26.79
C ASN A 36 -2.67 7.42 27.97
N PRO A 37 -2.20 8.65 27.75
CA PRO A 37 -1.60 9.44 28.82
C PRO A 37 -2.59 9.75 29.94
N LEU A 38 -3.89 9.70 29.64
CA LEU A 38 -4.98 9.95 30.58
C LEU A 38 -5.52 8.66 31.21
N HIS A 39 -4.82 7.52 31.15
CA HIS A 39 -5.31 6.26 31.71
C HIS A 39 -5.75 6.36 33.18
N GLY A 40 -5.17 7.29 33.96
CA GLY A 40 -5.55 7.57 35.34
C GLY A 40 -6.88 8.31 35.53
N ILE A 41 -7.54 8.72 34.45
CA ILE A 41 -8.83 9.43 34.46
C ILE A 41 -9.93 8.47 33.95
N PRO A 42 -11.16 8.47 34.49
CA PRO A 42 -12.26 7.69 33.94
C PRO A 42 -12.52 8.00 32.46
N LEU A 43 -12.81 6.98 31.64
CA LEU A 43 -13.00 7.13 30.19
C LEU A 43 -14.01 8.22 29.81
N ARG A 44 -15.10 8.36 30.58
CA ARG A 44 -16.10 9.41 30.37
C ARG A 44 -15.54 10.82 30.55
N ALA A 45 -14.65 11.02 31.52
CA ALA A 45 -14.00 12.31 31.74
C ALA A 45 -12.95 12.61 30.65
N GLN A 46 -12.23 11.58 30.16
CA GLN A 46 -11.36 11.73 28.99
C GLN A 46 -12.16 12.16 27.75
N ARG A 47 -13.30 11.49 27.50
CA ARG A 47 -14.23 11.80 26.41
C ARG A 47 -14.70 13.25 26.45
N ASN A 48 -15.04 13.74 27.64
CA ASN A 48 -15.54 15.10 27.84
C ASN A 48 -14.50 16.20 27.57
N GLN A 49 -13.21 15.88 27.59
CA GLN A 49 -12.14 16.86 27.35
C GLN A 49 -11.78 17.00 25.87
N LEU A 50 -12.25 16.10 25.00
CA LEU A 50 -11.90 16.10 23.58
C LEU A 50 -12.47 17.33 22.85
N PRO A 51 -11.68 18.01 21.99
CA PRO A 51 -12.13 19.21 21.27
C PRO A 51 -13.41 19.02 20.45
N VAL A 52 -13.60 17.86 19.84
CA VAL A 52 -14.76 17.57 18.97
C VAL A 52 -16.09 17.67 19.71
N LEU A 53 -16.13 17.52 21.03
CA LEU A 53 -17.36 17.59 21.82
C LEU A 53 -18.07 18.93 21.68
N LYS A 54 -17.31 20.05 21.61
CA LYS A 54 -17.87 21.40 21.45
C LYS A 54 -18.67 21.56 20.16
N HIS A 55 -18.37 20.74 19.16
CA HIS A 55 -18.99 20.77 17.84
C HIS A 55 -19.97 19.60 17.62
N ARG A 56 -20.34 18.85 18.67
CA ARG A 56 -21.23 17.69 18.57
C ARG A 56 -22.53 18.02 17.84
N ASP A 57 -23.23 19.06 18.29
CA ASP A 57 -24.53 19.42 17.74
C ASP A 57 -24.41 20.01 16.34
N GLU A 58 -23.35 20.76 16.06
CA GLU A 58 -23.02 21.28 14.72
C GLU A 58 -22.77 20.13 13.72
N ILE A 59 -22.02 19.11 14.12
CA ILE A 59 -21.74 17.92 13.29
C ILE A 59 -23.04 17.15 13.02
N LEU A 60 -23.86 16.91 14.05
CA LEU A 60 -25.13 16.20 13.90
C LEU A 60 -26.09 16.96 12.98
N TYR A 61 -26.20 18.28 13.15
CA TYR A 61 -27.00 19.14 12.28
C TYR A 61 -26.51 19.09 10.83
N ALA A 62 -25.19 19.17 10.60
CA ALA A 62 -24.61 19.09 9.26
C ALA A 62 -24.91 17.74 8.59
N VAL A 63 -24.76 16.62 9.30
CA VAL A 63 -25.07 15.27 8.79
C VAL A 63 -26.56 15.10 8.50
N GLU A 64 -27.44 15.71 9.28
CA GLU A 64 -28.88 15.63 9.04
C GLU A 64 -29.32 16.42 7.79
N THR A 65 -28.77 17.63 7.63
CA THR A 65 -29.17 18.62 6.61
C THR A 65 -28.42 18.53 5.29
N HIS A 66 -27.21 17.96 5.27
CA HIS A 66 -26.36 17.85 4.09
C HIS A 66 -26.14 16.40 3.68
N ALA A 67 -25.97 16.15 2.38
CA ALA A 67 -25.63 14.82 1.89
C ALA A 67 -24.20 14.41 2.30
N THR A 68 -23.28 15.36 2.23
CA THR A 68 -21.87 15.18 2.56
C THR A 68 -21.39 16.21 3.60
N THR A 69 -20.75 15.75 4.66
CA THR A 69 -20.18 16.60 5.72
C THR A 69 -18.67 16.40 5.77
N ILE A 70 -17.90 17.47 5.61
CA ILE A 70 -16.45 17.45 5.72
C ILE A 70 -16.08 17.93 7.12
N ILE A 71 -15.39 17.09 7.89
CA ILE A 71 -14.94 17.42 9.25
C ILE A 71 -13.43 17.62 9.22
N VAL A 72 -13.01 18.83 9.58
CA VAL A 72 -11.59 19.22 9.55
C VAL A 72 -11.14 19.44 10.98
N GLY A 73 -10.06 18.80 11.39
CA GLY A 73 -9.51 19.06 12.71
C GLY A 73 -8.24 18.28 12.96
N ALA A 74 -7.36 18.78 13.82
CA ALA A 74 -6.06 18.16 14.10
C ALA A 74 -6.21 16.69 14.55
N THR A 75 -5.19 15.85 14.33
CA THR A 75 -5.18 14.49 14.89
C THR A 75 -5.19 14.55 16.42
N GLY A 76 -5.89 13.62 17.07
CA GLY A 76 -6.13 13.66 18.51
C GLY A 76 -7.33 14.53 18.95
N SER A 77 -8.03 15.22 18.04
CA SER A 77 -9.26 15.98 18.37
C SER A 77 -10.46 15.11 18.75
N GLY A 78 -10.41 13.80 18.49
CA GLY A 78 -11.49 12.85 18.78
C GLY A 78 -12.45 12.57 17.62
N LYS A 79 -12.18 13.06 16.39
CA LYS A 79 -13.06 12.84 15.22
C LYS A 79 -13.47 11.38 15.05
N THR A 80 -12.49 10.49 14.95
CA THR A 80 -12.69 9.08 14.64
C THR A 80 -13.33 8.28 15.76
N THR A 81 -13.00 8.61 17.01
CA THR A 81 -13.54 7.90 18.17
C THR A 81 -14.95 8.37 18.51
N GLN A 82 -15.22 9.67 18.42
CA GLN A 82 -16.45 10.27 18.94
C GLN A 82 -17.57 10.46 17.91
N VAL A 83 -17.26 10.80 16.66
CA VAL A 83 -18.31 11.08 15.65
C VAL A 83 -19.19 9.85 15.40
N PRO A 84 -18.66 8.62 15.24
CA PRO A 84 -19.51 7.43 15.13
C PRO A 84 -20.41 7.21 16.35
N GLN A 85 -19.92 7.51 17.56
CA GLN A 85 -20.71 7.41 18.78
C GLN A 85 -21.84 8.45 18.83
N TYR A 86 -21.57 9.69 18.42
CA TYR A 86 -22.62 10.73 18.33
C TYR A 86 -23.72 10.34 17.36
N LEU A 87 -23.36 9.74 16.21
CA LEU A 87 -24.34 9.24 15.23
C LEU A 87 -25.15 8.08 15.78
N LEU A 88 -24.52 7.15 16.51
CA LEU A 88 -25.20 6.05 17.18
C LEU A 88 -26.22 6.57 18.20
N GLU A 89 -25.81 7.50 19.07
CA GLU A 89 -26.67 8.16 20.07
C GLU A 89 -27.83 8.92 19.42
N ALA A 90 -27.61 9.54 18.26
CA ALA A 90 -28.64 10.22 17.47
C ALA A 90 -29.55 9.28 16.66
N GLY A 91 -29.38 7.96 16.78
CA GLY A 91 -30.26 6.96 16.18
C GLY A 91 -30.00 6.70 14.68
N TRP A 92 -28.81 7.02 14.15
CA TRP A 92 -28.47 6.72 12.75
C TRP A 92 -28.30 5.22 12.45
N ALA A 93 -28.09 4.41 13.49
CA ALA A 93 -28.07 2.95 13.41
C ALA A 93 -29.40 2.29 13.84
N ALA A 94 -30.45 3.09 14.06
CA ALA A 94 -31.78 2.57 14.36
C ALA A 94 -32.42 1.97 13.10
N SER A 95 -33.09 0.83 13.25
CA SER A 95 -33.88 0.23 12.17
C SER A 95 -35.02 1.17 11.81
N ARG A 96 -35.07 1.63 10.55
CA ARG A 96 -36.18 2.43 10.01
C ARG A 96 -36.90 1.65 8.92
N PRO A 97 -38.24 1.71 8.84
CA PRO A 97 -38.98 1.11 7.74
C PRO A 97 -38.55 1.74 6.41
N HIS A 98 -38.20 0.91 5.43
CA HIS A 98 -37.87 1.40 4.09
C HIS A 98 -39.17 1.71 3.35
N ARG A 99 -39.19 2.82 2.58
CA ARG A 99 -40.40 3.24 1.83
C ARG A 99 -41.00 2.14 0.94
N ASN A 100 -40.22 1.12 0.56
CA ASN A 100 -40.63 0.01 -0.29
C ASN A 100 -40.38 -1.39 0.30
N SER A 101 -40.09 -1.54 1.60
CA SER A 101 -39.99 -2.86 2.24
C SER A 101 -40.50 -2.86 3.69
N THR A 102 -41.38 -3.80 3.99
CA THR A 102 -41.95 -4.06 5.32
C THR A 102 -40.98 -4.67 6.32
N GLU A 103 -39.82 -5.16 5.87
CA GLU A 103 -38.79 -5.71 6.77
C GLU A 103 -37.91 -4.59 7.37
N PRO A 104 -37.76 -4.53 8.71
CA PRO A 104 -36.85 -3.60 9.37
C PRO A 104 -35.41 -3.98 9.04
N ARG A 105 -34.73 -3.15 8.26
CA ARG A 105 -33.32 -3.35 7.92
C ARG A 105 -32.45 -2.76 9.02
N ASN A 106 -31.58 -3.58 9.61
CA ASN A 106 -30.56 -3.10 10.54
C ASN A 106 -29.61 -2.15 9.79
N ARG A 107 -29.45 -0.92 10.31
CA ARG A 107 -28.59 0.11 9.71
C ARG A 107 -27.29 0.20 10.49
N VAL A 108 -26.18 0.25 9.77
CA VAL A 108 -24.83 0.30 10.36
C VAL A 108 -24.16 1.62 9.98
N ILE A 109 -23.39 2.17 10.90
CA ILE A 109 -22.45 3.27 10.65
C ILE A 109 -21.09 2.65 10.36
N VAL A 110 -20.52 2.92 9.18
CA VAL A 110 -19.20 2.44 8.82
C VAL A 110 -18.18 3.57 8.85
N CYS A 111 -17.05 3.33 9.49
CA CYS A 111 -15.91 4.23 9.49
C CYS A 111 -14.71 3.53 8.85
N THR A 112 -14.17 4.12 7.80
CA THR A 112 -12.99 3.59 7.14
C THR A 112 -11.72 4.15 7.75
N GLN A 113 -10.66 3.34 7.74
CA GLN A 113 -9.32 3.71 8.12
C GLN A 113 -8.34 3.23 7.04
N PRO A 114 -7.36 4.04 6.65
CA PRO A 114 -6.35 3.61 5.68
C PRO A 114 -5.45 2.49 6.22
N ARG A 115 -5.29 2.40 7.55
CA ARG A 115 -4.36 1.46 8.19
C ARG A 115 -5.11 0.38 8.97
N ARG A 116 -4.77 -0.91 8.73
CA ARG A 116 -5.35 -2.06 9.43
C ARG A 116 -5.29 -1.90 10.96
N VAL A 117 -4.12 -1.57 11.48
CA VAL A 117 -3.90 -1.45 12.93
C VAL A 117 -4.75 -0.32 13.54
N ALA A 118 -4.93 0.79 12.81
CA ALA A 118 -5.81 1.86 13.26
C ALA A 118 -7.27 1.40 13.33
N ALA A 119 -7.78 0.67 12.32
CA ALA A 119 -9.14 0.14 12.33
C ALA A 119 -9.43 -0.76 13.55
N VAL A 120 -8.52 -1.69 13.84
CA VAL A 120 -8.65 -2.63 14.98
C VAL A 120 -8.60 -1.89 16.32
N THR A 121 -7.55 -1.11 16.54
CA THR A 121 -7.33 -0.41 17.83
C THR A 121 -8.40 0.65 18.13
N ILE A 122 -8.90 1.34 17.11
CA ILE A 122 -9.98 2.30 17.27
C ILE A 122 -11.29 1.57 17.60
N ALA A 123 -11.56 0.42 16.97
CA ALA A 123 -12.74 -0.37 17.30
C ALA A 123 -12.72 -0.85 18.74
N GLU A 124 -11.58 -1.33 19.24
CA GLU A 124 -11.42 -1.73 20.65
C GLU A 124 -11.59 -0.57 21.61
N ARG A 125 -10.97 0.57 21.30
CA ARG A 125 -11.10 1.77 22.12
C ARG A 125 -12.55 2.24 22.18
N VAL A 126 -13.25 2.27 21.06
CA VAL A 126 -14.65 2.67 21.00
C VAL A 126 -15.56 1.64 21.69
N ALA A 127 -15.27 0.34 21.57
CA ALA A 127 -16.00 -0.69 22.31
C ALA A 127 -15.87 -0.52 23.84
N GLN A 128 -14.66 -0.20 24.32
CA GLN A 128 -14.41 0.14 25.73
C GLN A 128 -15.17 1.40 26.17
N GLU A 129 -15.18 2.45 25.35
CA GLU A 129 -15.90 3.69 25.66
C GLU A 129 -17.43 3.51 25.67
N VAL A 130 -17.96 2.64 24.80
CA VAL A 130 -19.38 2.28 24.74
C VAL A 130 -19.78 1.30 25.85
N GLY A 131 -18.81 0.52 26.39
CA GLY A 131 -19.04 -0.49 27.41
C GLY A 131 -19.52 -1.83 26.84
N CYS A 132 -19.03 -2.23 25.66
CA CYS A 132 -19.35 -3.50 25.00
C CYS A 132 -18.09 -4.29 24.64
N ASN A 133 -18.24 -5.57 24.32
CA ASN A 133 -17.14 -6.37 23.78
C ASN A 133 -17.00 -6.12 22.28
N VAL A 134 -15.77 -6.11 21.77
CA VAL A 134 -15.54 -6.00 20.32
C VAL A 134 -16.16 -7.20 19.61
N GLY A 135 -16.88 -6.93 18.53
CA GLY A 135 -17.66 -7.91 17.78
C GLY A 135 -19.16 -7.83 18.09
N GLU A 136 -19.54 -7.12 19.14
CA GLU A 136 -20.92 -6.89 19.54
C GLU A 136 -21.48 -5.62 18.87
N ASP A 137 -21.76 -4.55 19.61
CA ASP A 137 -22.31 -3.30 19.10
C ASP A 137 -21.27 -2.51 18.27
N VAL A 138 -19.99 -2.71 18.60
CA VAL A 138 -18.83 -2.17 17.88
C VAL A 138 -18.00 -3.34 17.36
N GLY A 139 -17.69 -3.33 16.07
CA GLY A 139 -16.88 -4.36 15.42
C GLY A 139 -15.91 -3.78 14.41
N TYR A 140 -15.02 -4.63 13.92
CA TYR A 140 -14.13 -4.28 12.81
C TYR A 140 -14.06 -5.36 11.75
N ALA A 141 -13.65 -4.96 10.55
CA ALA A 141 -13.32 -5.88 9.48
C ALA A 141 -12.13 -5.33 8.68
N VAL A 142 -11.07 -6.11 8.59
CA VAL A 142 -9.83 -5.77 7.88
C VAL A 142 -9.42 -6.94 6.99
N ARG A 143 -8.49 -6.72 6.06
CA ARG A 143 -8.07 -7.79 5.15
C ARG A 143 -7.53 -9.00 5.94
N PHE A 144 -8.18 -10.14 5.74
CA PHE A 144 -7.91 -11.43 6.37
C PHE A 144 -8.35 -11.62 7.84
N GLU A 145 -9.07 -10.65 8.43
CA GLU A 145 -9.50 -10.70 9.82
C GLU A 145 -10.79 -9.90 10.03
N GLU A 146 -11.82 -10.51 10.61
CA GLU A 146 -13.11 -9.86 10.86
C GLU A 146 -13.67 -10.24 12.23
N LYS A 147 -14.15 -9.24 12.98
CA LYS A 147 -14.78 -9.41 14.29
C LYS A 147 -15.96 -8.46 14.41
N TRP A 148 -17.11 -8.90 13.89
CA TRP A 148 -18.37 -8.15 13.91
C TRP A 148 -19.56 -9.10 13.72
N ASP A 149 -20.72 -8.70 14.21
CA ASP A 149 -21.97 -9.43 14.10
C ASP A 149 -22.92 -8.72 13.09
N PRO A 150 -23.42 -9.42 12.05
CA PRO A 150 -24.32 -8.84 11.06
C PRO A 150 -25.61 -8.21 11.58
N VAL A 151 -26.10 -8.66 12.73
CA VAL A 151 -27.39 -8.29 13.34
C VAL A 151 -27.20 -7.33 14.52
N ARG A 152 -26.16 -7.54 15.34
CA ARG A 152 -25.91 -6.74 16.54
C ARG A 152 -25.07 -5.50 16.26
N THR A 153 -24.02 -5.60 15.43
CA THR A 153 -23.08 -4.50 15.22
C THR A 153 -23.76 -3.26 14.62
N LYS A 154 -23.52 -2.12 15.26
CA LYS A 154 -24.05 -0.80 14.88
C LYS A 154 -22.97 0.12 14.35
N ILE A 155 -21.75 0.01 14.87
CA ILE A 155 -20.56 0.73 14.39
C ILE A 155 -19.55 -0.29 13.88
N LYS A 156 -19.16 -0.16 12.60
CA LYS A 156 -18.19 -1.04 11.96
C LYS A 156 -16.97 -0.23 11.51
N PHE A 157 -15.80 -0.54 12.03
CA PHE A 157 -14.54 0.02 11.56
C PHE A 157 -13.92 -0.89 10.49
N VAL A 158 -13.57 -0.33 9.33
CA VAL A 158 -13.05 -1.14 8.22
C VAL A 158 -11.83 -0.50 7.58
N THR A 159 -11.00 -1.30 6.92
CA THR A 159 -10.02 -0.73 5.99
C THR A 159 -10.69 -0.25 4.71
N ASP A 160 -10.18 0.83 4.11
CA ASP A 160 -10.69 1.39 2.85
C ASP A 160 -10.88 0.31 1.76
N GLY A 161 -9.85 -0.53 1.55
CA GLY A 161 -9.91 -1.62 0.57
C GLY A 161 -10.97 -2.68 0.86
N LEU A 162 -11.38 -2.88 2.12
CA LEU A 162 -12.45 -3.81 2.45
C LEU A 162 -13.83 -3.22 2.14
N LEU A 163 -14.07 -1.94 2.47
CA LEU A 163 -15.31 -1.27 2.08
C LEU A 163 -15.45 -1.23 0.56
N LEU A 164 -14.35 -0.94 -0.15
CA LEU A 164 -14.32 -0.99 -1.62
C LEU A 164 -14.72 -2.37 -2.14
N ARG A 165 -14.23 -3.45 -1.53
CA ARG A 165 -14.62 -4.81 -1.92
C ARG A 165 -16.08 -5.12 -1.59
N GLU A 166 -16.60 -4.60 -0.48
CA GLU A 166 -18.02 -4.72 -0.16
C GLU A 166 -18.89 -4.04 -1.23
N THR A 167 -18.44 -2.93 -1.84
CA THR A 167 -19.19 -2.30 -2.96
C THR A 167 -19.33 -3.20 -4.19
N MET A 168 -18.47 -4.21 -4.37
CA MET A 168 -18.64 -5.18 -5.47
C MET A 168 -19.80 -6.15 -5.20
N ARG A 169 -20.09 -6.46 -3.93
CA ARG A 169 -21.18 -7.36 -3.52
C ARG A 169 -22.48 -6.61 -3.24
N ASP A 170 -22.38 -5.42 -2.66
CA ASP A 170 -23.48 -4.50 -2.39
C ASP A 170 -23.15 -3.11 -3.00
N PRO A 171 -23.39 -2.92 -4.32
CA PRO A 171 -23.05 -1.68 -5.03
C PRO A 171 -23.74 -0.43 -4.51
N LEU A 172 -24.81 -0.57 -3.73
CA LEU A 172 -25.55 0.54 -3.13
C LEU A 172 -25.28 0.69 -1.64
N LEU A 173 -24.39 -0.13 -1.06
CA LEU A 173 -24.03 -0.11 0.36
C LEU A 173 -25.27 -0.08 1.27
N LEU A 174 -26.30 -0.86 0.92
CA LEU A 174 -27.65 -0.81 1.50
C LEU A 174 -27.67 -1.06 3.02
N ARG A 175 -26.66 -1.75 3.55
CA ARG A 175 -26.48 -1.97 4.98
C ARG A 175 -26.15 -0.68 5.75
N TYR A 176 -25.52 0.28 5.08
CA TYR A 176 -24.98 1.47 5.73
C TYR A 176 -25.94 2.67 5.60
N SER A 177 -26.10 3.40 6.72
CA SER A 177 -26.81 4.68 6.77
C SER A 177 -25.86 5.87 6.68
N VAL A 178 -24.67 5.73 7.27
CA VAL A 178 -23.60 6.72 7.25
C VAL A 178 -22.29 6.02 6.91
N VAL A 179 -21.54 6.61 5.96
CA VAL A 179 -20.18 6.22 5.61
C VAL A 179 -19.24 7.35 6.00
N MET A 180 -18.35 7.09 6.95
CA MET A 180 -17.29 8.02 7.36
C MET A 180 -15.96 7.58 6.76
N LEU A 181 -15.42 8.37 5.84
CA LEU A 181 -14.07 8.20 5.29
C LEU A 181 -13.10 9.04 6.11
N ASP A 182 -12.26 8.40 6.91
CA ASP A 182 -11.31 9.10 7.78
C ASP A 182 -9.91 9.20 7.15
N GLU A 183 -9.09 10.09 7.70
CA GLU A 183 -7.71 10.34 7.23
C GLU A 183 -7.64 10.60 5.70
N ALA A 184 -8.69 11.19 5.11
CA ALA A 184 -8.81 11.38 3.65
C ALA A 184 -7.70 12.26 3.04
N HIS A 185 -6.91 12.93 3.88
CA HIS A 185 -5.73 13.69 3.47
C HIS A 185 -4.51 12.81 3.12
N GLU A 186 -4.49 11.52 3.49
CA GLU A 186 -3.43 10.61 3.03
C GLU A 186 -3.51 10.36 1.51
N ARG A 187 -4.68 10.60 0.88
CA ARG A 187 -4.89 10.50 -0.58
C ARG A 187 -4.44 9.15 -1.15
N ASN A 188 -4.81 8.08 -0.44
CA ASN A 188 -4.55 6.70 -0.83
C ASN A 188 -5.44 6.28 -2.01
N LEU A 189 -4.98 5.27 -2.75
CA LEU A 189 -5.62 4.79 -3.97
C LEU A 189 -7.06 4.33 -3.73
N GLU A 190 -7.28 3.54 -2.68
CA GLU A 190 -8.58 2.99 -2.32
C GLU A 190 -9.55 4.08 -1.82
N THR A 191 -9.06 5.05 -1.04
CA THR A 191 -9.86 6.19 -0.56
C THR A 191 -10.35 7.05 -1.71
N ASP A 192 -9.46 7.41 -2.64
CA ASP A 192 -9.79 8.22 -3.82
C ASP A 192 -10.82 7.51 -4.72
N LEU A 193 -10.69 6.18 -4.88
CA LEU A 193 -11.64 5.36 -5.63
C LEU A 193 -13.00 5.30 -4.93
N LEU A 194 -13.02 5.08 -3.60
CA LEU A 194 -14.23 5.08 -2.79
C LEU A 194 -14.98 6.42 -2.88
N LEU A 195 -14.27 7.55 -2.84
CA LEU A 195 -14.89 8.87 -2.97
C LEU A 195 -15.67 9.00 -4.30
N GLY A 196 -15.08 8.53 -5.41
CA GLY A 196 -15.74 8.52 -6.72
C GLY A 196 -16.96 7.61 -6.78
N LEU A 197 -16.87 6.42 -6.19
CA LEU A 197 -17.98 5.47 -6.13
C LEU A 197 -19.11 6.00 -5.23
N ILE A 198 -18.79 6.46 -4.04
CA ILE A 198 -19.75 6.99 -3.07
C ILE A 198 -20.52 8.18 -3.65
N LYS A 199 -19.84 9.07 -4.38
CA LYS A 199 -20.51 10.18 -5.09
C LYS A 199 -21.50 9.68 -6.14
N LYS A 200 -21.25 8.56 -6.81
CA LYS A 200 -22.22 7.90 -7.70
C LYS A 200 -23.35 7.24 -6.90
N ILE A 201 -23.04 6.57 -5.78
CA ILE A 201 -24.02 5.91 -4.91
C ILE A 201 -24.98 6.94 -4.33
N GLN A 202 -24.52 8.09 -3.82
CA GLN A 202 -25.38 9.15 -3.29
C GLN A 202 -26.40 9.68 -4.31
N ARG A 203 -26.07 9.66 -5.62
CA ARG A 203 -27.03 10.02 -6.69
C ARG A 203 -28.20 9.02 -6.78
N LYS A 204 -27.97 7.76 -6.43
CA LYS A 204 -29.00 6.69 -6.39
C LYS A 204 -29.63 6.54 -5.01
N ARG A 205 -28.89 6.84 -3.94
CA ARG A 205 -29.28 6.80 -2.53
C ARG A 205 -29.11 8.17 -1.87
N PRO A 206 -30.08 9.09 -2.04
CA PRO A 206 -30.05 10.40 -1.37
C PRO A 206 -30.24 10.30 0.16
N ASP A 207 -30.61 9.12 0.67
CA ASP A 207 -30.70 8.84 2.11
C ASP A 207 -29.34 8.52 2.75
N LEU A 208 -28.33 8.15 1.95
CA LEU A 208 -26.99 7.85 2.44
C LEU A 208 -26.28 9.14 2.84
N ARG A 209 -25.71 9.17 4.04
CA ARG A 209 -24.86 10.28 4.52
C ARG A 209 -23.40 9.91 4.42
N VAL A 210 -22.58 10.90 4.06
CA VAL A 210 -21.14 10.72 3.90
C VAL A 210 -20.42 11.74 4.77
N ILE A 211 -19.47 11.27 5.55
CA ILE A 211 -18.59 12.11 6.36
C ILE A 211 -17.18 11.95 5.82
N ILE A 212 -16.49 13.05 5.53
CA ILE A 212 -15.09 13.05 5.12
C ILE A 212 -14.30 13.71 6.25
N ALA A 213 -13.59 12.91 7.03
CA ALA A 213 -12.76 13.40 8.11
C ALA A 213 -11.32 13.58 7.63
N SER A 214 -10.76 14.76 7.90
CA SER A 214 -9.42 15.14 7.49
C SER A 214 -8.72 15.98 8.56
N ALA A 215 -7.39 15.87 8.62
CA ALA A 215 -6.57 16.73 9.48
C ALA A 215 -6.10 18.02 8.79
N THR A 216 -6.25 18.12 7.46
CA THR A 216 -5.74 19.24 6.67
C THR A 216 -6.84 20.20 6.23
N LEU A 217 -6.45 21.47 6.03
CA LEU A 217 -7.25 22.55 5.48
C LEU A 217 -7.57 22.40 3.97
N GLN A 218 -7.40 21.21 3.38
CA GLN A 218 -7.76 20.94 1.96
C GLN A 218 -9.28 20.79 1.74
N VAL A 219 -10.05 21.52 2.54
CA VAL A 219 -11.51 21.57 2.54
C VAL A 219 -12.01 21.93 1.16
N ASP A 220 -11.36 22.90 0.51
CA ASP A 220 -11.76 23.42 -0.79
C ASP A 220 -11.78 22.35 -1.89
N THR A 221 -10.82 21.43 -1.88
CA THR A 221 -10.74 20.36 -2.88
C THR A 221 -11.93 19.41 -2.73
N PHE A 222 -12.22 18.96 -1.50
CA PHE A 222 -13.35 18.07 -1.23
C PHE A 222 -14.70 18.78 -1.41
N VAL A 223 -14.83 20.02 -0.94
CA VAL A 223 -16.04 20.84 -1.15
C VAL A 223 -16.31 21.01 -2.63
N ARG A 224 -15.30 21.43 -3.42
CA ARG A 224 -15.45 21.62 -4.87
C ARG A 224 -15.78 20.32 -5.59
N TYR A 225 -15.24 19.20 -5.11
CA TYR A 225 -15.48 17.89 -5.69
C TYR A 225 -16.90 17.38 -5.42
N PHE A 226 -17.43 17.52 -4.19
CA PHE A 226 -18.79 17.06 -3.85
C PHE A 226 -19.91 18.06 -4.17
N ARG A 227 -19.60 19.34 -4.40
CA ARG A 227 -20.59 20.33 -4.84
C ARG A 227 -21.21 19.91 -6.18
N SER A 228 -22.54 19.92 -6.27
CA SER A 228 -23.29 19.51 -7.46
C SER A 228 -22.98 20.43 -8.64
N LYS A 229 -22.94 19.84 -9.84
CA LYS A 229 -22.85 20.61 -11.10
C LYS A 229 -24.09 21.49 -11.32
N LYS A 230 -25.24 21.19 -10.68
CA LYS A 230 -26.48 21.98 -10.80
C LYS A 230 -26.35 23.38 -10.15
N ASP A 231 -25.56 23.53 -9.10
CA ASP A 231 -25.34 24.84 -8.47
C ASP A 231 -24.30 25.70 -9.20
N LYS A 232 -23.40 25.10 -10.00
CA LYS A 232 -22.52 25.86 -10.92
C LYS A 232 -23.31 26.60 -12.01
N ALA A 233 -24.47 26.07 -12.42
CA ALA A 233 -25.37 26.75 -13.36
C ALA A 233 -26.20 27.86 -12.69
N ARG A 234 -26.47 27.75 -11.38
CA ARG A 234 -27.10 28.82 -10.58
C ARG A 234 -26.19 30.03 -10.38
N GLU A 235 -24.89 29.82 -10.15
CA GLU A 235 -23.88 30.91 -10.11
C GLU A 235 -23.67 31.57 -11.50
N GLN A 236 -24.01 30.87 -12.60
CA GLN A 236 -23.97 31.41 -13.97
C GLN A 236 -25.33 31.97 -14.46
N GLY A 237 -26.26 32.25 -13.55
CA GLY A 237 -27.44 33.09 -13.85
C GLY A 237 -28.61 32.39 -14.56
N GLN A 238 -28.68 31.06 -14.58
CA GLN A 238 -29.88 30.37 -15.09
C GLN A 238 -30.72 29.82 -13.93
N SER A 239 -31.65 30.65 -13.45
CA SER A 239 -32.69 30.20 -12.52
C SER A 239 -33.77 29.44 -13.29
N SER A 240 -34.06 28.19 -12.93
CA SER A 240 -35.30 27.54 -13.34
C SER A 240 -35.78 26.55 -12.29
N LEU A 241 -36.95 26.89 -11.74
CA LEU A 241 -38.02 26.07 -11.15
C LEU A 241 -37.70 25.24 -9.89
N ARG A 242 -38.29 25.73 -8.79
CA ARG A 242 -38.43 25.05 -7.50
C ARG A 242 -39.30 23.80 -7.67
N ASN A 243 -38.80 22.66 -7.22
CA ASN A 243 -39.65 21.53 -6.86
C ASN A 243 -39.58 21.31 -5.35
N THR A 244 -40.76 21.23 -4.74
CA THR A 244 -41.04 21.24 -3.30
C THR A 244 -40.75 19.87 -2.68
N GLN A 245 -39.48 19.49 -2.63
CA GLN A 245 -38.98 18.49 -1.69
C GLN A 245 -37.84 19.13 -0.92
N VAL A 246 -37.76 18.89 0.40
CA VAL A 246 -36.62 19.31 1.23
C VAL A 246 -35.37 18.73 0.59
N THR A 247 -34.72 19.53 -0.24
CA THR A 247 -33.55 19.14 -1.00
C THR A 247 -32.40 19.38 -0.05
N LEU A 248 -31.78 18.31 0.42
CA LEU A 248 -30.59 18.40 1.26
C LEU A 248 -29.55 19.29 0.56
N MET A 249 -28.85 20.09 1.36
CA MET A 249 -27.71 20.86 0.84
C MET A 249 -26.58 19.89 0.45
N ASP A 250 -25.77 20.26 -0.55
CA ASP A 250 -24.81 19.32 -1.13
C ASP A 250 -23.68 18.96 -0.16
N VAL A 251 -23.02 19.98 0.41
CA VAL A 251 -21.81 19.80 1.22
C VAL A 251 -21.67 20.88 2.29
N ALA A 252 -21.38 20.46 3.52
CA ALA A 252 -20.98 21.33 4.62
C ALA A 252 -19.55 21.03 5.07
N ALA A 253 -18.84 22.04 5.56
CA ALA A 253 -17.55 21.87 6.20
C ALA A 253 -17.61 22.37 7.65
N VAL A 254 -17.25 21.51 8.60
CA VAL A 254 -17.17 21.81 10.02
C VAL A 254 -15.72 21.77 10.44
N SER A 255 -15.21 22.88 10.97
CA SER A 255 -13.84 22.98 11.46
C SER A 255 -13.81 22.84 12.97
N VAL A 256 -13.18 21.76 13.45
CA VAL A 256 -12.90 21.49 14.86
C VAL A 256 -11.53 22.08 15.17
N GLU A 257 -11.52 23.21 15.87
CA GLU A 257 -10.27 23.83 16.31
C GLU A 257 -9.55 22.90 17.29
N GLY A 258 -8.33 22.51 16.93
CA GLY A 258 -7.47 21.70 17.79
C GLY A 258 -6.80 22.54 18.87
N ARG A 259 -6.35 21.89 19.95
CA ARG A 259 -5.44 22.48 20.94
C ARG A 259 -4.01 22.50 20.39
N GLN A 260 -3.76 23.19 19.28
CA GLN A 260 -2.40 23.37 18.78
C GLN A 260 -1.81 24.66 19.35
N TYR A 261 -0.71 24.52 20.08
CA TYR A 261 0.11 25.62 20.52
C TYR A 261 0.93 26.17 19.34
N PRO A 262 1.31 27.46 19.36
CA PRO A 262 2.13 28.05 18.30
C PRO A 262 3.47 27.32 18.16
N VAL A 263 3.91 27.17 16.91
CA VAL A 263 5.20 26.55 16.56
C VAL A 263 6.02 27.56 15.77
N ASP A 264 7.18 27.94 16.29
CA ASP A 264 8.12 28.80 15.58
C ASP A 264 8.84 28.00 14.50
N ILE A 265 8.94 28.54 13.30
CA ILE A 265 9.54 27.85 12.15
C ILE A 265 10.86 28.54 11.78
N GLU A 266 11.94 27.79 11.89
CA GLU A 266 13.28 28.22 11.53
C GLU A 266 13.74 27.55 10.22
N TYR A 267 14.51 28.29 9.43
CA TYR A 267 15.04 27.85 8.14
C TYR A 267 16.55 28.04 8.13
N LEU A 268 17.25 27.25 7.32
CA LEU A 268 18.66 27.48 7.06
C LEU A 268 18.86 28.79 6.29
N GLN A 269 19.93 29.51 6.61
CA GLN A 269 20.35 30.69 5.84
C GLN A 269 20.94 30.28 4.49
N GLU A 270 21.73 29.21 4.48
CA GLU A 270 22.38 28.67 3.29
C GLU A 270 22.00 27.20 3.05
N PRO A 271 21.95 26.73 1.79
CA PRO A 271 21.66 25.34 1.48
C PRO A 271 22.77 24.43 2.01
N CYS A 272 22.40 23.35 2.70
CA CYS A 272 23.35 22.35 3.18
C CYS A 272 23.57 21.24 2.13
N GLY A 273 24.84 20.85 1.91
CA GLY A 273 25.18 19.73 1.04
C GLY A 273 24.89 18.35 1.66
N ASP A 274 25.09 18.22 2.98
CA ASP A 274 24.79 17.02 3.75
C ASP A 274 23.74 17.32 4.82
N PHE A 275 22.50 16.92 4.54
CA PHE A 275 21.38 17.14 5.45
C PHE A 275 21.40 16.18 6.65
N LEU A 276 22.09 15.03 6.57
CA LEU A 276 22.19 14.08 7.69
C LEU A 276 23.11 14.63 8.77
N GLN A 277 24.28 15.10 8.35
CA GLN A 277 25.21 15.76 9.26
C GLN A 277 24.58 17.01 9.87
N LYS A 278 23.90 17.84 9.05
CA LYS A 278 23.21 19.03 9.55
C LYS A 278 22.09 18.69 10.53
N ALA A 279 21.37 17.58 10.34
CA ALA A 279 20.36 17.11 11.30
C ALA A 279 21.00 16.77 12.65
N ILE A 280 22.12 16.05 12.66
CA ILE A 280 22.86 15.72 13.90
C ILE A 280 23.32 16.99 14.61
N ASP A 281 23.95 17.92 13.89
CA ASP A 281 24.44 19.17 14.47
C ASP A 281 23.30 20.04 15.00
N THR A 282 22.15 20.04 14.33
CA THR A 282 20.95 20.74 14.80
C THR A 282 20.39 20.12 16.09
N VAL A 283 20.36 18.78 16.19
CA VAL A 283 19.93 18.09 17.42
C VAL A 283 20.83 18.45 18.60
N LEU A 284 22.15 18.45 18.40
CA LEU A 284 23.12 18.82 19.44
C LEU A 284 23.00 20.31 19.82
N ALA A 285 22.80 21.20 18.83
CA ALA A 285 22.60 22.62 19.09
C ALA A 285 21.30 22.89 19.88
N ILE A 286 20.21 22.18 19.56
CA ILE A 286 18.97 22.20 20.37
C ILE A 286 19.26 21.72 21.78
N ASP A 287 20.13 20.71 21.94
CA ASP A 287 20.44 20.21 23.27
C ASP A 287 21.10 21.25 24.18
N GLU A 288 22.06 21.97 23.60
CA GLU A 288 22.88 22.99 24.25
C GLU A 288 22.12 24.31 24.51
N HIS A 289 21.31 24.77 23.55
CA HIS A 289 20.76 26.12 23.57
C HIS A 289 19.27 26.18 23.93
N GLU A 290 18.50 25.10 23.72
CA GLU A 290 17.06 25.08 23.96
C GLU A 290 16.70 24.41 25.30
N GLY A 291 15.57 24.84 25.88
CA GLY A 291 15.04 24.31 27.13
C GLY A 291 14.50 22.87 27.00
N GLU A 292 13.93 22.34 28.08
CA GLU A 292 13.39 20.96 28.11
C GLU A 292 12.45 20.64 26.93
N GLY A 293 12.36 19.35 26.60
CA GLY A 293 11.47 18.84 25.56
C GLY A 293 12.19 17.89 24.61
N ASP A 294 11.43 16.90 24.13
CA ASP A 294 11.93 15.88 23.23
C ASP A 294 12.01 16.40 21.79
N VAL A 295 12.91 15.79 21.03
CA VAL A 295 13.19 16.14 19.64
C VAL A 295 12.65 15.04 18.72
N LEU A 296 11.91 15.43 17.68
CA LEU A 296 11.47 14.54 16.62
C LEU A 296 12.16 14.92 15.30
N VAL A 297 13.00 14.03 14.80
CA VAL A 297 13.75 14.21 13.55
C VAL A 297 13.06 13.42 12.43
N PHE A 298 12.77 14.07 11.31
CA PHE A 298 12.20 13.42 10.13
C PHE A 298 13.27 13.14 9.07
N LEU A 299 13.44 11.85 8.74
CA LEU A 299 14.36 11.36 7.72
C LEU A 299 13.64 10.44 6.71
N PRO A 300 14.14 10.34 5.46
CA PRO A 300 13.42 9.68 4.39
C PRO A 300 13.38 8.15 4.48
N GLY A 301 14.31 7.50 5.18
CA GLY A 301 14.39 6.03 5.21
C GLY A 301 15.23 5.46 6.34
N GLN A 302 15.28 4.13 6.39
CA GLN A 302 15.95 3.37 7.44
C GLN A 302 17.46 3.60 7.49
N GLU A 303 18.14 3.66 6.34
CA GLU A 303 19.60 3.84 6.27
C GLU A 303 20.03 5.18 6.85
N GLU A 304 19.29 6.22 6.49
CA GLU A 304 19.49 7.57 6.98
C GLU A 304 19.27 7.64 8.51
N ILE A 305 18.23 6.95 9.01
CA ILE A 305 17.93 6.87 10.44
C ILE A 305 19.03 6.12 11.20
N ASP A 306 19.40 4.93 10.75
CA ASP A 306 20.42 4.10 11.41
C ASP A 306 21.77 4.85 11.47
N PHE A 307 22.12 5.61 10.43
CA PHE A 307 23.31 6.47 10.41
C PHE A 307 23.26 7.56 11.49
N VAL A 308 22.16 8.33 11.55
CA VAL A 308 22.00 9.41 12.52
C VAL A 308 21.96 8.88 13.96
N ILE A 309 21.29 7.75 14.21
CA ILE A 309 21.25 7.10 15.53
C ILE A 309 22.66 6.69 15.99
N ARG A 310 23.46 6.07 15.12
CA ARG A 310 24.85 5.70 15.44
C ARG A 310 25.69 6.94 15.75
N ALA A 311 25.64 7.94 14.88
CA ALA A 311 26.40 9.17 15.05
C ALA A 311 26.01 9.94 16.33
N LEU A 312 24.71 9.95 16.69
CA LEU A 312 24.25 10.53 17.94
C LEU A 312 24.73 9.70 19.15
N ASN A 313 24.67 8.38 19.12
CA ASN A 313 25.16 7.58 20.25
C ASN A 313 26.67 7.71 20.47
N ASP A 314 27.44 7.99 19.42
CA ASP A 314 28.90 8.19 19.52
C ASP A 314 29.28 9.61 19.98
N ARG A 315 28.51 10.63 19.59
CA ARG A 315 28.83 12.06 19.81
C ARG A 315 28.03 12.73 20.93
N ALA A 316 26.83 12.23 21.24
CA ALA A 316 25.91 12.88 22.15
C ALA A 316 26.28 12.63 23.62
N PRO A 317 25.99 13.59 24.51
CA PRO A 317 26.08 13.37 25.95
C PRO A 317 25.17 12.22 26.43
N THR A 318 25.53 11.62 27.58
CA THR A 318 24.81 10.48 28.17
C THR A 318 23.36 10.80 28.60
N HIS A 319 22.99 12.08 28.71
CA HIS A 319 21.62 12.50 29.02
C HIS A 319 20.69 12.54 27.79
N ILE A 320 21.21 12.26 26.59
CA ILE A 320 20.43 12.15 25.36
C ILE A 320 20.16 10.68 25.04
N LEU A 321 18.89 10.32 24.83
CA LEU A 321 18.50 8.99 24.37
C LEU A 321 18.00 9.05 22.93
N SER A 322 18.72 8.41 22.01
CA SER A 322 18.32 8.32 20.61
C SER A 322 17.47 7.06 20.34
N VAL A 323 16.33 7.21 19.66
CA VAL A 323 15.37 6.13 19.40
C VAL A 323 14.92 6.13 17.94
N PRO A 324 15.07 5.02 17.19
CA PRO A 324 14.60 4.92 15.81
C PRO A 324 13.10 4.62 15.72
N LEU A 325 12.43 5.13 14.68
CA LEU A 325 11.03 4.83 14.37
C LEU A 325 10.76 4.71 12.85
N TYR A 326 10.71 3.48 12.34
CA TYR A 326 10.41 3.17 10.94
C TYR A 326 9.64 1.86 10.78
N GLY A 327 9.04 1.63 9.60
CA GLY A 327 7.99 0.62 9.42
C GLY A 327 8.44 -0.83 9.56
N THR A 328 9.67 -1.12 9.17
CA THR A 328 10.30 -2.45 9.28
C THR A 328 10.82 -2.76 10.69
N LEU A 329 10.84 -1.78 11.61
CA LEU A 329 11.33 -1.96 12.97
C LEU A 329 10.42 -2.92 13.75
N PRO A 330 10.94 -3.86 14.56
CA PRO A 330 10.10 -4.72 15.40
C PRO A 330 9.19 -3.91 16.36
N LEU A 331 7.96 -4.38 16.58
CA LEU A 331 6.95 -3.64 17.35
C LEU A 331 7.42 -3.26 18.77
N ARG A 332 8.10 -4.17 19.47
CA ARG A 332 8.67 -3.90 20.80
C ARG A 332 9.65 -2.73 20.81
N MET A 333 10.40 -2.54 19.72
CA MET A 333 11.33 -1.41 19.60
C MET A 333 10.60 -0.13 19.18
N GLN A 334 9.56 -0.23 18.35
CA GLN A 334 8.71 0.93 18.02
C GLN A 334 8.05 1.51 19.29
N GLN A 335 7.68 0.65 20.25
CA GLN A 335 7.08 1.08 21.53
C GLN A 335 7.99 2.03 22.32
N ASN A 336 9.31 1.88 22.23
CA ASN A 336 10.26 2.76 22.92
C ASN A 336 10.13 4.23 22.52
N ALA A 337 9.62 4.53 21.32
CA ALA A 337 9.38 5.90 20.89
C ALA A 337 8.25 6.57 21.72
N PHE A 338 7.27 5.79 22.18
CA PHE A 338 6.10 6.27 22.92
C PHE A 338 6.30 6.31 24.43
N LEU A 339 7.19 5.48 24.96
CA LEU A 339 7.46 5.43 26.39
C LEU A 339 8.15 6.73 26.87
N PRO A 340 7.88 7.16 28.11
CA PRO A 340 8.58 8.30 28.70
C PRO A 340 10.09 8.02 28.82
N ALA A 341 10.88 9.09 28.85
CA ALA A 341 12.33 8.97 29.00
C ALA A 341 12.68 8.36 30.38
N PRO A 342 13.64 7.40 30.46
CA PRO A 342 14.10 6.84 31.73
C PRO A 342 14.72 7.90 32.66
N ARG A 343 14.77 7.61 33.97
CA ARG A 343 15.42 8.49 34.96
C ARG A 343 16.90 8.72 34.60
N GLY A 344 17.33 9.97 34.56
CA GLY A 344 18.69 10.37 34.17
C GLY A 344 18.84 10.76 32.69
N VAL A 345 17.81 10.50 31.86
CA VAL A 345 17.73 11.02 30.49
C VAL A 345 16.97 12.35 30.53
N ARG A 346 17.63 13.43 30.09
CA ARG A 346 17.01 14.75 30.01
C ARG A 346 16.23 14.93 28.71
N ARG A 347 16.69 14.33 27.61
CA ARG A 347 16.14 14.57 26.27
C ARG A 347 16.08 13.27 25.46
N LYS A 348 14.89 12.93 24.97
CA LYS A 348 14.71 11.83 24.02
C LYS A 348 14.69 12.39 22.60
N VAL A 349 15.49 11.79 21.72
CA VAL A 349 15.59 12.15 20.29
C VAL A 349 15.03 11.01 19.47
N ILE A 350 13.86 11.21 18.90
CA ILE A 350 13.18 10.21 18.08
C ILE A 350 13.49 10.50 16.63
N VAL A 351 14.10 9.56 15.93
CA VAL A 351 14.46 9.70 14.52
C VAL A 351 13.52 8.83 13.70
N ALA A 352 12.62 9.46 12.94
CA ALA A 352 11.46 8.82 12.36
C ALA A 352 11.30 9.06 10.85
N THR A 353 10.61 8.12 10.20
CA THR A 353 10.06 8.31 8.84
C THR A 353 8.69 9.01 8.89
N THR A 354 7.97 9.04 7.77
CA THR A 354 6.59 9.55 7.65
C THR A 354 5.58 8.86 8.60
N ILE A 355 5.96 7.77 9.27
CA ILE A 355 5.12 7.10 10.28
C ILE A 355 4.69 8.06 11.40
N ALA A 356 5.57 8.98 11.80
CA ALA A 356 5.27 9.97 12.83
C ALA A 356 4.49 11.21 12.29
N GLU A 357 4.23 11.29 10.99
CA GLU A 357 3.68 12.49 10.32
C GLU A 357 2.19 12.73 10.56
N THR A 358 1.36 11.68 10.59
CA THR A 358 -0.12 11.77 10.65
C THR A 358 -0.70 10.96 11.82
N SER A 359 -0.53 9.65 11.84
CA SER A 359 -1.36 8.75 12.65
C SER A 359 -0.89 8.49 14.09
N VAL A 360 0.18 9.14 14.55
CA VAL A 360 0.83 8.79 15.82
C VAL A 360 1.11 10.01 16.68
N THR A 361 0.62 10.03 17.92
CA THR A 361 0.92 11.04 18.94
C THR A 361 2.10 10.58 19.79
N ILE A 362 3.21 11.31 19.74
CA ILE A 362 4.32 11.12 20.67
C ILE A 362 4.26 12.27 21.67
N GLU A 363 4.14 11.93 22.96
CA GLU A 363 4.15 12.93 24.02
C GLU A 363 5.57 13.45 24.29
N GLY A 364 5.66 14.66 24.86
CA GLY A 364 6.94 15.28 25.22
C GLY A 364 7.66 15.96 24.05
N VAL A 365 7.26 15.74 22.80
CA VAL A 365 7.87 16.37 21.62
C VAL A 365 7.54 17.87 21.58
N VAL A 366 8.57 18.69 21.60
CA VAL A 366 8.50 20.16 21.55
C VAL A 366 9.35 20.71 20.40
N TYR A 367 10.36 19.96 19.98
CA TYR A 367 11.26 20.35 18.89
C TYR A 367 11.12 19.37 17.73
N VAL A 368 11.02 19.90 16.51
CA VAL A 368 11.00 19.11 15.28
C VAL A 368 12.19 19.51 14.41
N VAL A 369 12.94 18.53 13.92
CA VAL A 369 13.97 18.74 12.89
C VAL A 369 13.48 18.08 11.61
N ASP A 370 13.18 18.87 10.58
CA ASP A 370 12.62 18.38 9.33
C ASP A 370 13.67 18.33 8.23
N GLY A 371 14.08 17.12 7.85
CA GLY A 371 14.99 16.89 6.73
C GLY A 371 14.42 17.30 5.36
N CYS A 372 13.12 17.63 5.26
CA CYS A 372 12.47 18.10 4.04
C CYS A 372 12.51 17.11 2.86
N PHE A 373 12.73 15.82 3.13
CA PHE A 373 12.66 14.73 2.17
C PHE A 373 11.67 13.64 2.62
N THR A 374 11.20 12.86 1.65
CA THR A 374 10.38 11.67 1.86
C THR A 374 10.67 10.64 0.76
N LYS A 375 10.50 9.34 1.02
CA LYS A 375 10.56 8.29 -0.01
C LYS A 375 9.14 8.01 -0.50
N LEU A 376 8.95 8.05 -1.81
CA LEU A 376 7.67 7.82 -2.48
C LEU A 376 7.82 6.76 -3.57
N ALA A 377 6.89 5.82 -3.63
CA ALA A 377 6.79 4.88 -4.74
C ALA A 377 6.22 5.60 -5.98
N PHE A 378 6.87 5.41 -7.11
CA PHE A 378 6.47 5.91 -8.43
C PHE A 378 6.46 4.77 -9.44
N TYR A 379 5.35 4.65 -10.15
CA TYR A 379 5.19 3.75 -11.28
C TYR A 379 5.37 4.52 -12.58
N ASN A 380 6.26 4.04 -13.43
CA ASN A 380 6.40 4.55 -14.79
C ASN A 380 5.57 3.67 -15.74
N PRO A 381 4.49 4.19 -16.35
CA PRO A 381 3.63 3.40 -17.22
C PRO A 381 4.30 3.03 -18.56
N ILE A 382 5.36 3.73 -18.97
CA ILE A 382 6.07 3.44 -20.21
C ILE A 382 6.96 2.20 -20.02
N THR A 383 7.75 2.18 -18.95
CA THR A 383 8.66 1.06 -18.65
C THR A 383 8.00 -0.04 -17.84
N GLY A 384 6.87 0.23 -17.18
CA GLY A 384 6.21 -0.72 -16.28
C GLY A 384 6.97 -0.96 -14.97
N VAL A 385 7.92 -0.09 -14.61
CA VAL A 385 8.77 -0.24 -13.41
C VAL A 385 8.23 0.58 -12.25
N GLU A 386 8.29 -0.02 -11.06
CA GLU A 386 8.08 0.69 -9.80
C GLU A 386 9.43 1.09 -9.19
N ALA A 387 9.54 2.36 -8.81
CA ALA A 387 10.74 2.94 -8.24
C ALA A 387 10.42 3.56 -6.87
N LEU A 388 11.29 3.34 -5.88
CA LEU A 388 11.20 4.02 -4.60
C LEU A 388 12.17 5.20 -4.60
N ILE A 389 11.65 6.40 -4.87
CA ILE A 389 12.47 7.59 -5.12
C ILE A 389 12.41 8.52 -3.90
N THR A 390 13.56 9.05 -3.50
CA THR A 390 13.63 10.15 -2.53
C THR A 390 13.20 11.45 -3.22
N HIS A 391 12.11 12.03 -2.73
CA HIS A 391 11.47 13.23 -3.28
C HIS A 391 11.45 14.36 -2.23
N PRO A 392 11.61 15.64 -2.62
CA PRO A 392 11.42 16.78 -1.72
C PRO A 392 10.02 16.80 -1.09
N LEU A 393 9.92 17.19 0.17
CA LEU A 393 8.64 17.18 0.88
C LEU A 393 7.66 18.23 0.33
N SER A 394 6.35 17.96 0.38
CA SER A 394 5.36 18.99 0.07
C SER A 394 5.18 19.98 1.23
N LYS A 395 4.72 21.20 0.93
CA LYS A 395 4.40 22.21 1.96
C LYS A 395 3.32 21.72 2.93
N ALA A 396 2.34 20.97 2.44
CA ALA A 396 1.30 20.35 3.25
C ALA A 396 1.88 19.37 4.29
N SER A 397 2.73 18.45 3.85
CA SER A 397 3.42 17.51 4.75
C SER A 397 4.35 18.22 5.72
N ALA A 398 5.11 19.23 5.26
CA ALA A 398 5.97 20.03 6.13
C ALA A 398 5.20 20.78 7.23
N LYS A 399 3.95 21.19 6.96
CA LYS A 399 3.07 21.78 7.97
C LYS A 399 2.59 20.74 8.99
N GLN A 400 2.32 19.51 8.57
CA GLN A 400 1.95 18.42 9.47
C GLN A 400 3.11 18.01 10.39
N ARG A 401 4.33 17.90 9.83
CA ARG A 401 5.55 17.64 10.60
C ARG A 401 5.80 18.73 11.64
N ALA A 402 5.74 20.00 11.25
CA ALA A 402 5.86 21.12 12.17
C ALA A 402 4.79 21.09 13.28
N GLY A 403 3.55 20.72 12.94
CA GLY A 403 2.45 20.58 13.90
C GLY A 403 2.62 19.48 14.95
N ARG A 404 3.68 18.65 14.86
CA ARG A 404 4.04 17.67 15.91
C ARG A 404 4.69 18.33 17.13
N ALA A 405 5.38 19.46 16.95
CA ALA A 405 5.99 20.24 18.03
C ALA A 405 4.96 20.94 18.92
N GLY A 406 3.82 21.36 18.35
CA GLY A 406 2.83 22.20 19.04
C GLY A 406 1.69 21.46 19.72
N ARG A 407 1.87 20.19 20.12
CA ARG A 407 0.76 19.36 20.65
C ARG A 407 0.51 19.53 22.14
N SER A 408 1.57 19.64 22.91
CA SER A 408 1.52 19.71 24.38
C SER A 408 1.74 21.13 24.89
N ARG A 409 2.64 21.88 24.25
CA ARG A 409 3.00 23.26 24.58
C ARG A 409 3.62 23.96 23.36
N PRO A 410 3.91 25.28 23.41
CA PRO A 410 4.61 25.96 22.32
C PRO A 410 5.94 25.27 22.00
N GLY A 411 6.26 25.18 20.72
CA GLY A 411 7.43 24.42 20.23
C GLY A 411 8.12 25.07 19.06
N LYS A 412 9.19 24.43 18.55
CA LYS A 412 9.96 24.93 17.41
C LYS A 412 10.14 23.85 16.34
N CYS A 413 10.20 24.27 15.08
CA CYS A 413 10.43 23.42 13.94
C CYS A 413 11.61 23.97 13.12
N PHE A 414 12.71 23.22 13.09
CA PHE A 414 13.92 23.54 12.35
C PHE A 414 13.89 22.81 11.00
N ARG A 415 13.71 23.56 9.91
CA ARG A 415 13.68 23.00 8.55
C ARG A 415 15.07 23.06 7.95
N LEU A 416 15.58 21.92 7.50
CA LEU A 416 16.88 21.79 6.85
C LEU A 416 16.85 22.23 5.38
N CYS A 417 16.15 23.32 5.10
CA CYS A 417 16.11 23.99 3.79
C CYS A 417 16.04 25.50 3.97
N THR A 418 16.40 26.25 2.93
CA THR A 418 16.28 27.71 2.94
C THR A 418 14.82 28.14 2.79
N GLN A 419 14.48 29.31 3.32
CA GLN A 419 13.12 29.85 3.22
C GLN A 419 12.71 30.07 1.76
N ASP A 420 13.64 30.50 0.91
CA ASP A 420 13.39 30.71 -0.52
C ASP A 420 13.10 29.40 -1.25
N HIS A 421 13.86 28.34 -0.96
CA HIS A 421 13.60 27.01 -1.50
C HIS A 421 12.23 26.48 -1.05
N PHE A 422 11.92 26.64 0.24
CA PHE A 422 10.61 26.25 0.78
C PHE A 422 9.46 26.97 0.06
N ARG A 423 9.60 28.27 -0.22
CA ARG A 423 8.54 29.07 -0.86
C ARG A 423 8.42 28.82 -2.35
N THR A 424 9.52 28.69 -3.08
CA THR A 424 9.52 28.68 -4.56
C THR A 424 9.57 27.28 -5.17
N GLN A 425 10.33 26.35 -4.60
CA GLN A 425 10.61 25.05 -5.20
C GLN A 425 9.70 23.93 -4.69
N LEU A 426 9.35 23.94 -3.39
CA LEU A 426 8.52 22.87 -2.83
C LEU A 426 7.08 22.95 -3.35
N ALA A 427 6.58 21.80 -3.81
CA ALA A 427 5.19 21.62 -4.22
C ALA A 427 4.24 21.92 -3.05
N LYS A 428 3.07 22.48 -3.36
CA LYS A 428 2.04 22.75 -2.35
C LYS A 428 1.56 21.47 -1.68
N GLU A 429 1.40 20.41 -2.48
CA GLU A 429 0.79 19.15 -2.07
C GLU A 429 1.61 17.98 -2.60
N THR A 430 1.51 16.85 -1.92
CA THR A 430 2.09 15.58 -2.38
C THR A 430 1.22 15.04 -3.52
N ILE A 431 1.86 14.53 -4.58
CA ILE A 431 1.15 13.93 -5.71
C ILE A 431 0.33 12.72 -5.20
N PRO A 432 -0.99 12.63 -5.47
CA PRO A 432 -1.83 11.53 -5.02
C PRO A 432 -1.37 10.16 -5.51
N GLN A 433 -1.69 9.10 -4.77
CA GLN A 433 -1.26 7.74 -5.13
C GLN A 433 -1.86 7.25 -6.47
N MET A 434 -3.09 7.69 -6.79
CA MET A 434 -3.78 7.43 -8.06
C MET A 434 -2.95 7.82 -9.31
N GLN A 435 -2.06 8.80 -9.19
CA GLN A 435 -1.23 9.28 -10.30
C GLN A 435 0.17 8.68 -10.33
N ARG A 436 0.52 7.80 -9.37
CA ARG A 436 1.88 7.31 -9.15
C ARG A 436 1.99 5.79 -9.03
N THR A 437 0.90 5.06 -9.22
CA THR A 437 0.86 3.60 -9.00
C THR A 437 0.30 2.88 -10.22
N ASN A 438 0.54 1.57 -10.30
CA ASN A 438 -0.04 0.72 -11.32
C ASN A 438 -1.56 0.61 -11.12
N LEU A 439 -2.33 0.92 -12.16
CA LEU A 439 -3.79 1.01 -12.11
C LEU A 439 -4.51 -0.28 -12.53
N ALA A 440 -3.79 -1.37 -12.82
CA ALA A 440 -4.40 -2.64 -13.28
C ALA A 440 -5.50 -3.15 -12.34
N THR A 441 -5.24 -3.14 -11.03
CA THR A 441 -6.23 -3.55 -10.01
C THR A 441 -7.43 -2.60 -9.96
N VAL A 442 -7.20 -1.28 -10.08
CA VAL A 442 -8.26 -0.26 -10.05
C VAL A 442 -9.16 -0.37 -11.27
N ALA A 443 -8.57 -0.52 -12.46
CA ALA A 443 -9.30 -0.74 -13.69
C ALA A 443 -10.15 -2.02 -13.62
N LEU A 444 -9.58 -3.12 -13.13
CA LEU A 444 -10.30 -4.38 -12.94
C LEU A 444 -11.52 -4.22 -12.02
N TYR A 445 -11.35 -3.51 -10.91
CA TYR A 445 -12.44 -3.24 -9.96
C TYR A 445 -13.53 -2.33 -10.54
N LEU A 446 -13.15 -1.27 -11.25
CA LEU A 446 -14.13 -0.39 -11.91
C LEU A 446 -14.95 -1.15 -12.96
N LEU A 447 -14.28 -1.98 -13.77
CA LEU A 447 -14.94 -2.82 -14.77
C LEU A 447 -15.87 -3.86 -14.15
N SER A 448 -15.49 -4.50 -13.03
CA SER A 448 -16.34 -5.47 -12.33
C SER A 448 -17.59 -4.84 -11.70
N MET A 449 -17.55 -3.54 -11.40
CA MET A 449 -18.72 -2.76 -10.96
C MET A 449 -19.58 -2.25 -12.13
N GLY A 450 -19.27 -2.60 -13.38
CA GLY A 450 -19.99 -2.16 -14.57
C GLY A 450 -19.66 -0.75 -15.04
N ILE A 451 -18.51 -0.19 -14.60
CA ILE A 451 -18.05 1.14 -15.02
C ILE A 451 -17.11 0.96 -16.21
N HIS A 452 -17.66 1.00 -17.42
CA HIS A 452 -16.90 0.82 -18.66
C HIS A 452 -16.17 2.09 -19.12
N ASP A 453 -16.75 3.26 -18.88
CA ASP A 453 -16.13 4.55 -19.21
C ASP A 453 -15.18 4.99 -18.10
N LEU A 454 -13.98 4.43 -18.12
CA LEU A 454 -12.91 4.74 -17.16
C LEU A 454 -12.33 6.14 -17.39
N ALA A 455 -12.32 6.64 -18.63
CA ALA A 455 -11.74 7.93 -18.97
C ALA A 455 -12.54 9.10 -18.38
N HIS A 456 -13.87 9.00 -18.36
CA HIS A 456 -14.75 10.02 -17.78
C HIS A 456 -15.26 9.68 -16.38
N PHE A 457 -14.66 8.68 -15.71
CA PHE A 457 -14.95 8.44 -14.31
C PHE A 457 -14.58 9.66 -13.47
N ASP A 458 -15.41 9.97 -12.48
CA ASP A 458 -15.35 11.20 -11.67
C ASP A 458 -14.24 11.07 -10.61
N PHE A 459 -12.98 10.92 -11.02
CA PHE A 459 -11.84 10.87 -10.10
C PHE A 459 -11.62 12.23 -9.43
N ILE A 460 -11.29 12.23 -8.13
CA ILE A 460 -10.85 13.46 -7.44
C ILE A 460 -9.51 13.96 -7.99
N SER A 461 -8.63 13.04 -8.38
CA SER A 461 -7.39 13.34 -9.10
C SER A 461 -7.25 12.32 -10.23
N PRO A 462 -7.54 12.72 -11.47
CA PRO A 462 -7.55 11.78 -12.59
C PRO A 462 -6.15 11.21 -12.84
N PRO A 463 -6.04 9.90 -13.10
CA PRO A 463 -4.77 9.29 -13.50
C PRO A 463 -4.34 9.78 -14.90
N SER A 464 -3.08 9.54 -15.25
CA SER A 464 -2.63 9.80 -16.62
C SER A 464 -3.29 8.82 -17.60
N PRO A 465 -3.66 9.27 -18.82
CA PRO A 465 -4.20 8.38 -19.84
C PRO A 465 -3.28 7.21 -20.16
N GLU A 466 -1.96 7.44 -20.16
CA GLU A 466 -0.95 6.41 -20.43
C GLU A 466 -0.98 5.30 -19.39
N ALA A 467 -1.13 5.64 -18.10
CA ALA A 467 -1.23 4.66 -17.03
C ALA A 467 -2.50 3.81 -17.14
N LEU A 468 -3.62 4.43 -17.53
CA LEU A 468 -4.89 3.73 -17.72
C LEU A 468 -4.83 2.77 -18.93
N VAL A 469 -4.27 3.21 -20.05
CA VAL A 469 -4.09 2.36 -21.25
C VAL A 469 -3.22 1.16 -20.92
N ARG A 470 -2.10 1.36 -20.22
CA ARG A 470 -1.19 0.26 -19.86
C ARG A 470 -1.82 -0.73 -18.88
N ALA A 471 -2.64 -0.24 -17.96
CA ALA A 471 -3.45 -1.09 -17.09
C ALA A 471 -4.42 -1.96 -17.91
N LEU A 472 -5.13 -1.39 -18.88
CA LEU A 472 -6.07 -2.11 -19.75
C LEU A 472 -5.35 -3.13 -20.65
N GLU A 473 -4.22 -2.77 -21.26
CA GLU A 473 -3.41 -3.69 -22.06
C GLU A 473 -2.93 -4.91 -21.26
N LEU A 474 -2.53 -4.70 -20.00
CA LEU A 474 -2.14 -5.80 -19.11
C LEU A 474 -3.34 -6.70 -18.80
N LEU A 475 -4.51 -6.13 -18.49
CA LEU A 475 -5.73 -6.91 -18.24
C LEU A 475 -6.20 -7.69 -19.47
N PHE A 476 -6.08 -7.09 -20.66
CA PHE A 476 -6.37 -7.76 -21.93
C PHE A 476 -5.41 -8.93 -22.15
N SER A 477 -4.11 -8.71 -21.94
CA SER A 477 -3.09 -9.76 -22.09
C SER A 477 -3.25 -10.90 -21.07
N LEU A 478 -3.80 -10.62 -19.88
CA LEU A 478 -4.14 -11.64 -18.88
C LEU A 478 -5.42 -12.41 -19.22
N GLY A 479 -6.19 -11.95 -20.22
CA GLY A 479 -7.51 -12.49 -20.59
C GLY A 479 -8.60 -12.12 -19.58
N ALA A 480 -8.43 -11.03 -18.83
CA ALA A 480 -9.46 -10.54 -17.91
C ALA A 480 -10.55 -9.73 -18.64
N ILE A 481 -10.22 -9.11 -19.78
CA ILE A 481 -11.12 -8.26 -20.57
C ILE A 481 -11.04 -8.62 -22.06
N ASP A 482 -12.10 -8.30 -22.81
CA ASP A 482 -12.19 -8.44 -24.27
C ASP A 482 -11.66 -7.20 -25.04
N GLU A 483 -11.72 -7.24 -26.37
CA GLU A 483 -11.29 -6.15 -27.27
C GLU A 483 -12.14 -4.87 -27.07
N GLU A 484 -13.37 -5.00 -26.60
CA GLU A 484 -14.25 -3.88 -26.24
C GLU A 484 -14.07 -3.39 -24.79
N CYS A 485 -13.03 -3.86 -24.10
CA CYS A 485 -12.76 -3.54 -22.69
C CYS A 485 -13.89 -3.95 -21.72
N ARG A 486 -14.65 -4.99 -22.06
CA ARG A 486 -15.65 -5.60 -21.15
C ARG A 486 -15.00 -6.73 -20.38
N LEU A 487 -15.46 -6.92 -19.15
CA LEU A 487 -14.96 -7.99 -18.28
C LEU A 487 -15.41 -9.36 -18.81
N LEU A 488 -14.47 -10.28 -18.96
CA LEU A 488 -14.75 -11.65 -19.38
C LEU A 488 -15.24 -12.51 -18.20
N ASP A 489 -16.24 -13.36 -18.43
CA ASP A 489 -16.79 -14.28 -17.44
C ASP A 489 -16.50 -15.74 -17.88
N PRO A 490 -16.01 -16.64 -17.00
CA PRO A 490 -15.82 -16.46 -15.56
C PRO A 490 -14.48 -15.80 -15.15
N LEU A 491 -13.49 -15.75 -16.05
CA LEU A 491 -12.10 -15.47 -15.68
C LEU A 491 -11.91 -14.06 -15.08
N GLY A 492 -12.36 -13.01 -15.76
CA GLY A 492 -12.23 -11.62 -15.31
C GLY A 492 -13.02 -11.35 -14.02
N THR A 493 -14.25 -11.87 -13.92
CA THR A 493 -15.09 -11.76 -12.71
C THR A 493 -14.42 -12.43 -11.51
N GLN A 494 -13.91 -13.66 -11.67
CA GLN A 494 -13.20 -14.37 -10.61
C GLN A 494 -11.90 -13.66 -10.21
N MET A 495 -11.13 -13.16 -11.19
CA MET A 495 -9.93 -12.37 -10.94
C MET A 495 -10.21 -11.11 -10.12
N ALA A 496 -11.29 -10.38 -10.44
CA ALA A 496 -11.68 -9.18 -9.71
C ALA A 496 -12.09 -9.46 -8.26
N GLU A 497 -12.63 -10.65 -7.97
CA GLU A 497 -13.00 -11.00 -6.62
C GLU A 497 -11.81 -11.38 -5.75
N PHE A 498 -10.71 -11.90 -6.31
CA PHE A 498 -9.53 -12.24 -5.50
C PHE A 498 -8.93 -11.01 -4.81
N PRO A 499 -8.53 -11.11 -3.52
CA PRO A 499 -7.88 -10.00 -2.82
C PRO A 499 -6.37 -9.99 -3.13
N VAL A 500 -5.95 -10.14 -4.39
CA VAL A 500 -4.52 -10.09 -4.81
C VAL A 500 -4.39 -9.36 -6.15
N ALA A 501 -3.16 -9.05 -6.57
CA ALA A 501 -2.92 -8.42 -7.87
C ALA A 501 -3.45 -9.29 -9.03
N PRO A 502 -3.90 -8.69 -10.15
CA PRO A 502 -4.46 -9.42 -11.28
C PRO A 502 -3.55 -10.52 -11.84
N THR A 503 -2.23 -10.27 -11.88
CA THR A 503 -1.23 -11.26 -12.32
C THR A 503 -1.24 -12.50 -11.42
N LEU A 504 -1.22 -12.31 -10.10
CA LEU A 504 -1.26 -13.41 -9.13
C LEU A 504 -2.63 -14.12 -9.11
N ALA A 505 -3.73 -13.38 -9.28
CA ALA A 505 -5.06 -13.96 -9.41
C ALA A 505 -5.17 -14.87 -10.65
N LYS A 506 -4.59 -14.44 -11.79
CA LYS A 506 -4.50 -15.25 -13.00
C LYS A 506 -3.73 -16.56 -12.76
N VAL A 507 -2.59 -16.50 -12.08
CA VAL A 507 -1.80 -17.70 -11.74
C VAL A 507 -2.59 -18.65 -10.84
N LEU A 508 -3.29 -18.13 -9.83
CA LEU A 508 -4.13 -18.95 -8.95
C LEU A 508 -5.26 -19.67 -9.71
N LEU A 509 -5.90 -18.99 -10.66
CA LEU A 509 -6.93 -19.60 -11.51
C LEU A 509 -6.34 -20.58 -12.54
N ALA A 510 -5.18 -20.27 -13.11
CA ALA A 510 -4.48 -21.18 -14.02
C ALA A 510 -3.97 -22.45 -13.32
N SER A 511 -3.74 -22.39 -11.99
CA SER A 511 -3.24 -23.52 -11.20
C SER A 511 -4.12 -24.77 -11.29
N PHE A 512 -5.43 -24.62 -11.54
CA PHE A 512 -6.35 -25.74 -11.74
C PHE A 512 -6.00 -26.56 -12.99
N ARG A 513 -5.56 -25.90 -14.08
CA ARG A 513 -5.18 -26.57 -15.34
C ARG A 513 -3.88 -27.37 -15.21
N PHE A 514 -2.98 -26.96 -14.31
CA PHE A 514 -1.69 -27.59 -14.09
C PHE A 514 -1.67 -28.54 -12.89
N SER A 515 -2.80 -28.71 -12.19
CA SER A 515 -2.94 -29.50 -10.97
C SER A 515 -1.90 -29.14 -9.89
N CYS A 516 -1.58 -27.85 -9.73
CA CYS A 516 -0.56 -27.36 -8.79
C CYS A 516 -1.11 -26.29 -7.83
N THR A 517 -2.40 -26.39 -7.52
CA THR A 517 -3.14 -25.38 -6.77
C THR A 517 -2.66 -25.25 -5.32
N HIS A 518 -2.32 -26.36 -4.66
CA HIS A 518 -1.89 -26.35 -3.26
C HIS A 518 -0.58 -25.58 -3.06
N GLU A 519 0.38 -25.82 -3.94
CA GLU A 519 1.69 -25.17 -4.00
C GLU A 519 1.54 -23.70 -4.39
N MET A 520 0.68 -23.41 -5.37
CA MET A 520 0.49 -22.05 -5.84
C MET A 520 -0.17 -21.15 -4.80
N VAL A 521 -1.08 -21.69 -3.99
CA VAL A 521 -1.64 -20.95 -2.86
C VAL A 521 -0.56 -20.65 -1.80
N SER A 522 0.36 -21.59 -1.54
CA SER A 522 1.52 -21.35 -0.66
C SER A 522 2.40 -20.23 -1.21
N ILE A 523 2.79 -20.29 -2.49
CA ILE A 523 3.58 -19.24 -3.15
C ILE A 523 2.86 -17.88 -3.06
N ALA A 524 1.58 -17.82 -3.44
CA ALA A 524 0.80 -16.60 -3.41
C ALA A 524 0.69 -16.00 -1.99
N SER A 525 0.61 -16.86 -0.97
CA SER A 525 0.55 -16.43 0.41
C SER A 525 1.87 -15.81 0.91
N VAL A 526 3.01 -16.38 0.51
CA VAL A 526 4.34 -15.87 0.85
C VAL A 526 4.63 -14.55 0.11
N LEU A 527 4.39 -14.50 -1.20
CA LEU A 527 4.57 -13.29 -2.01
C LEU A 527 3.74 -12.11 -1.48
N SER A 528 2.57 -12.38 -0.89
CA SER A 528 1.70 -11.34 -0.30
C SER A 528 2.22 -10.74 1.00
N VAL A 529 3.20 -11.37 1.67
CA VAL A 529 3.77 -10.90 2.94
C VAL A 529 5.07 -10.11 2.73
N GLY A 530 5.80 -10.40 1.66
CA GLY A 530 7.10 -9.77 1.34
C GLY A 530 8.28 -10.63 1.81
N ASP A 531 9.33 -9.98 2.33
CA ASP A 531 10.57 -10.66 2.73
C ASP A 531 10.38 -11.63 3.90
N LEU A 532 10.75 -12.90 3.69
CA LEU A 532 10.73 -13.95 4.72
C LEU A 532 11.96 -13.93 5.61
N PHE A 533 13.13 -13.68 5.03
CA PHE A 533 14.40 -13.64 5.75
C PHE A 533 14.55 -12.32 6.49
N MET A 534 15.01 -12.41 7.74
CA MET A 534 15.33 -11.20 8.50
C MET A 534 16.55 -10.52 7.89
N ASN A 535 16.41 -9.23 7.57
CA ASN A 535 17.44 -8.45 6.90
C ASN A 535 18.73 -8.45 7.75
N PRO A 536 19.88 -8.92 7.23
CA PRO A 536 21.09 -9.14 8.00
C PRO A 536 21.86 -7.82 8.18
N ARG A 537 21.34 -6.92 9.02
CA ARG A 537 22.15 -5.79 9.50
C ARG A 537 22.77 -6.17 10.84
N GLY A 538 24.06 -6.53 10.80
CA GLY A 538 24.84 -7.04 11.93
C GLY A 538 26.26 -7.47 11.53
N SER A 539 26.97 -8.12 12.46
CA SER A 539 28.32 -8.67 12.26
C SER A 539 28.41 -9.58 11.02
N LYS A 540 29.59 -9.68 10.41
CA LYS A 540 29.87 -10.59 9.27
C LYS A 540 29.36 -12.03 9.53
N GLU A 541 29.46 -12.48 10.77
CA GLU A 541 28.95 -13.78 11.25
C GLU A 541 27.46 -13.99 10.94
N ARG A 542 26.62 -12.97 11.11
CA ARG A 542 25.18 -13.08 10.85
C ARG A 542 24.86 -13.13 9.36
N GLN A 543 25.70 -12.53 8.53
CA GLN A 543 25.59 -12.62 7.07
C GLN A 543 25.98 -14.01 6.58
N GLU A 544 27.01 -14.61 7.19
CA GLU A 544 27.42 -15.99 6.91
C GLU A 544 26.36 -17.00 7.35
N GLN A 545 25.77 -16.82 8.54
CA GLN A 545 24.64 -17.63 9.02
C GLN A 545 23.43 -17.52 8.09
N LEU A 546 23.11 -16.32 7.60
CA LEU A 546 22.03 -16.16 6.62
C LEU A 546 22.36 -16.87 5.30
N ALA A 547 23.59 -16.77 4.82
CA ALA A 547 24.00 -17.48 3.61
C ALA A 547 23.91 -19.01 3.78
N GLN A 548 24.20 -19.52 4.97
CA GLN A 548 24.01 -20.94 5.31
C GLN A 548 22.52 -21.33 5.35
N ALA A 549 21.68 -20.52 6.01
CA ALA A 549 20.23 -20.74 6.04
C ALA A 549 19.62 -20.68 4.63
N LEU A 550 20.02 -19.70 3.81
CA LEU A 550 19.60 -19.61 2.41
C LEU A 550 20.00 -20.84 1.61
N LYS A 551 21.22 -21.36 1.80
CA LYS A 551 21.70 -22.59 1.17
C LYS A 551 20.93 -23.82 1.62
N HIS A 552 20.45 -23.86 2.86
CA HIS A 552 19.69 -24.98 3.40
C HIS A 552 18.34 -25.15 2.67
N PHE A 553 17.58 -24.06 2.49
CA PHE A 553 16.26 -24.08 1.82
C PHE A 553 16.33 -23.93 0.30
N ALA A 554 17.53 -23.86 -0.25
CA ALA A 554 17.75 -23.40 -1.60
C ALA A 554 17.29 -24.43 -2.62
N HIS A 555 16.40 -24.03 -3.51
CA HIS A 555 15.92 -24.88 -4.58
C HIS A 555 16.51 -24.43 -5.93
N PRO A 556 17.09 -25.33 -6.74
CA PRO A 556 17.79 -24.97 -7.99
C PRO A 556 16.88 -24.29 -9.03
N ASP A 557 15.59 -24.60 -9.00
CA ASP A 557 14.59 -24.02 -9.92
C ASP A 557 14.08 -22.61 -9.51
N GLY A 558 14.56 -22.07 -8.38
CA GLY A 558 14.44 -20.65 -8.03
C GLY A 558 13.63 -20.35 -6.77
N ASP A 559 13.47 -19.05 -6.50
CA ASP A 559 12.97 -18.50 -5.23
C ASP A 559 11.55 -18.99 -4.89
N HIS A 560 10.66 -19.08 -5.89
CA HIS A 560 9.29 -19.56 -5.68
C HIS A 560 9.22 -21.00 -5.15
N MET A 561 10.16 -21.87 -5.56
CA MET A 561 10.20 -23.24 -5.05
C MET A 561 10.73 -23.26 -3.62
N THR A 562 11.72 -22.44 -3.31
CA THR A 562 12.23 -22.29 -1.94
C THR A 562 11.17 -21.78 -0.98
N TYR A 563 10.26 -20.89 -1.41
CA TYR A 563 9.13 -20.48 -0.58
C TYR A 563 8.21 -21.64 -0.21
N ILE A 564 8.05 -22.64 -1.10
CA ILE A 564 7.29 -23.85 -0.79
C ILE A 564 8.04 -24.67 0.27
N SER A 565 9.34 -24.91 0.08
CA SER A 565 10.16 -25.67 1.04
C SER A 565 10.13 -25.04 2.43
N ILE A 566 10.39 -23.73 2.53
CA ILE A 566 10.35 -22.98 3.79
C ILE A 566 8.97 -23.10 4.45
N TYR A 567 7.89 -22.95 3.67
CA TYR A 567 6.54 -23.01 4.23
C TYR A 567 6.19 -24.43 4.72
N ASN A 568 6.57 -25.46 3.96
CA ASN A 568 6.29 -26.85 4.34
C ASN A 568 7.05 -27.22 5.61
N GLU A 569 8.34 -26.93 5.69
CA GLU A 569 9.15 -27.18 6.89
C GLU A 569 8.64 -26.40 8.11
N PHE A 570 8.17 -25.16 7.91
CA PHE A 570 7.55 -24.39 8.98
C PHE A 570 6.29 -25.07 9.54
N VAL A 571 5.46 -25.67 8.67
CA VAL A 571 4.25 -26.38 9.09
C VAL A 571 4.59 -27.73 9.75
N GLU A 572 5.57 -28.46 9.22
CA GLU A 572 6.06 -29.73 9.79
C GLU A 572 6.64 -29.53 11.19
N ASN A 573 7.34 -28.41 11.42
CA ASN A 573 7.85 -28.02 12.74
C ASN A 573 6.78 -27.36 13.63
N ASN A 574 5.50 -27.71 13.45
CA ASN A 574 4.36 -27.23 14.24
C ASN A 574 4.25 -25.69 14.32
N LYS A 575 4.72 -24.97 13.30
CA LYS A 575 4.76 -23.50 13.29
C LYS A 575 5.53 -22.93 14.49
N SER A 576 6.62 -23.59 14.88
CA SER A 576 7.43 -23.20 16.04
C SER A 576 8.17 -21.90 15.79
N ARG A 577 8.10 -21.00 16.78
CA ARG A 577 8.88 -19.76 16.79
C ARG A 577 10.39 -20.02 16.92
N ALA A 578 10.78 -21.01 17.73
CA ALA A 578 12.19 -21.34 17.94
C ALA A 578 12.87 -21.75 16.61
N TRP A 579 12.16 -22.55 15.81
CA TRP A 579 12.62 -22.96 14.48
C TRP A 579 12.80 -21.77 13.53
N CYS A 580 11.91 -20.77 13.56
CA CYS A 580 12.08 -19.56 12.77
C CYS A 580 13.31 -18.75 13.21
N ASP A 581 13.52 -18.61 14.52
CA ASP A 581 14.65 -17.85 15.06
C ASP A 581 16.00 -18.51 14.72
N GLU A 582 16.07 -19.85 14.76
CA GLU A 582 17.24 -20.65 14.35
C GLU A 582 17.57 -20.49 12.86
N ASN A 583 16.55 -20.41 12.01
CA ASN A 583 16.69 -20.29 10.56
C ASN A 583 16.72 -18.84 10.04
N LEU A 584 16.76 -17.85 10.93
CA LEU A 584 16.72 -16.42 10.59
C LEU A 584 15.48 -16.00 9.78
N LEU A 585 14.37 -16.71 9.97
CA LEU A 585 13.09 -16.46 9.31
C LEU A 585 12.18 -15.60 10.20
N SER A 586 11.35 -14.76 9.58
CA SER A 586 10.36 -13.95 10.29
C SER A 586 9.14 -14.80 10.67
N TYR A 587 9.03 -15.18 11.95
CA TYR A 587 7.86 -15.88 12.50
C TYR A 587 6.55 -15.15 12.17
N ARG A 588 6.53 -13.82 12.34
CA ARG A 588 5.36 -12.98 12.02
C ARG A 588 4.95 -13.09 10.55
N ALA A 589 5.92 -13.15 9.65
CA ALA A 589 5.65 -13.25 8.22
C ALA A 589 5.02 -14.61 7.88
N LEU A 590 5.55 -15.70 8.42
CA LEU A 590 5.08 -17.07 8.14
C LEU A 590 3.70 -17.38 8.77
N VAL A 591 3.43 -16.87 9.98
CA VAL A 591 2.09 -16.95 10.58
C VAL A 591 1.08 -16.22 9.72
N ARG A 592 1.41 -15.00 9.28
CA ARG A 592 0.55 -14.23 8.37
C ARG A 592 0.37 -14.93 7.02
N ALA A 593 1.41 -15.51 6.45
CA ALA A 593 1.31 -16.30 5.22
C ALA A 593 0.34 -17.48 5.42
N THR A 594 0.35 -18.13 6.59
CA THR A 594 -0.59 -19.20 6.93
C THR A 594 -2.05 -18.72 6.97
N GLU A 595 -2.30 -17.54 7.53
CA GLU A 595 -3.64 -16.93 7.52
C GLU A 595 -4.09 -16.59 6.09
N ILE A 596 -3.23 -15.94 5.31
CA ILE A 596 -3.51 -15.59 3.90
C ILE A 596 -3.79 -16.87 3.10
N ARG A 597 -2.98 -17.91 3.29
CA ARG A 597 -3.16 -19.22 2.66
C ARG A 597 -4.53 -19.83 2.97
N ARG A 598 -4.96 -19.79 4.25
CA ARG A 598 -6.30 -20.26 4.66
C ARG A 598 -7.41 -19.50 3.92
N HIS A 599 -7.27 -18.19 3.79
CA HIS A 599 -8.27 -17.35 3.12
C HIS A 599 -8.28 -17.55 1.61
N LEU A 600 -7.11 -17.56 0.96
CA LEU A 600 -7.00 -17.83 -0.47
C LEU A 600 -7.56 -19.21 -0.83
N ARG A 601 -7.36 -20.22 0.03
CA ARG A 601 -7.96 -21.55 -0.14
C ARG A 601 -9.49 -21.48 -0.25
N GLN A 602 -10.17 -20.63 0.52
CA GLN A 602 -11.63 -20.48 0.45
C GLN A 602 -12.12 -19.97 -0.92
N TYR A 603 -11.38 -19.02 -1.53
CA TYR A 603 -11.69 -18.53 -2.87
C TYR A 603 -11.44 -19.60 -3.93
N VAL A 604 -10.28 -20.25 -3.84
CA VAL A 604 -9.91 -21.34 -4.74
C VAL A 604 -10.91 -22.50 -4.67
N THR A 605 -11.34 -22.92 -3.48
CA THR A 605 -12.37 -23.97 -3.35
C THR A 605 -13.72 -23.55 -3.92
N ARG A 606 -14.08 -22.27 -3.81
CA ARG A 606 -15.34 -21.74 -4.36
C ARG A 606 -15.31 -21.62 -5.89
N PHE A 607 -14.16 -21.30 -6.47
CA PHE A 607 -14.01 -21.16 -7.92
C PHE A 607 -13.54 -22.45 -8.62
N LYS A 608 -13.36 -23.54 -7.86
CA LYS A 608 -12.97 -24.84 -8.41
C LYS A 608 -14.03 -25.27 -9.45
N PRO A 609 -13.63 -25.54 -10.71
CA PRO A 609 -14.54 -26.05 -11.73
C PRO A 609 -15.16 -27.38 -11.28
N ILE A 610 -16.47 -27.54 -11.50
CA ILE A 610 -17.24 -28.73 -11.10
C ILE A 610 -16.72 -30.01 -11.79
N ASP A 611 -16.10 -29.87 -12.96
CA ASP A 611 -15.58 -30.98 -13.77
C ASP A 611 -14.24 -31.57 -13.31
N ILE A 612 -13.63 -31.03 -12.24
CA ILE A 612 -12.40 -31.60 -11.66
C ILE A 612 -12.82 -32.60 -10.58
N ASN A 613 -12.83 -33.88 -10.98
CA ASN A 613 -13.22 -35.04 -10.16
C ASN A 613 -12.68 -34.98 -8.72
N ARG A 614 -13.54 -35.44 -7.80
CA ARG A 614 -13.39 -35.45 -6.33
C ARG A 614 -12.27 -36.35 -5.77
N GLU A 615 -11.37 -36.87 -6.59
CA GLU A 615 -10.38 -37.89 -6.14
C GLU A 615 -8.99 -37.33 -5.81
N ASP A 616 -8.66 -36.09 -6.19
CA ASP A 616 -7.32 -35.52 -5.93
C ASP A 616 -7.14 -34.90 -4.53
N GLU A 617 -8.14 -34.99 -3.64
CA GLU A 617 -8.02 -34.48 -2.26
C GLU A 617 -7.19 -35.38 -1.32
N ILE A 618 -6.76 -36.56 -1.78
CA ILE A 618 -5.92 -37.49 -0.99
C ILE A 618 -4.84 -38.15 -1.88
N MET A 619 -3.94 -37.35 -2.45
CA MET A 619 -2.55 -37.82 -2.63
C MET A 619 -1.65 -37.02 -1.70
N SER A 620 -1.68 -37.43 -0.43
CA SER A 620 -0.49 -37.76 0.36
C SER A 620 0.83 -37.44 -0.39
N LEU A 621 1.66 -36.47 0.00
CA LEU A 621 2.54 -36.47 1.19
C LEU A 621 3.29 -37.79 1.47
N ASN A 622 3.19 -38.81 0.62
CA ASN A 622 4.02 -39.99 0.68
C ASN A 622 5.06 -39.90 -0.44
N SER A 623 6.24 -39.45 -0.05
CA SER A 623 7.55 -39.86 -0.55
C SER A 623 7.50 -41.01 -1.58
N SER A 624 7.56 -40.67 -2.87
CA SER A 624 8.27 -41.46 -3.88
C SER A 624 9.52 -40.67 -4.26
N CYS A 625 10.66 -41.17 -3.82
CA CYS A 625 11.99 -40.60 -4.09
C CYS A 625 12.38 -40.80 -5.57
N ASN A 626 11.75 -40.08 -6.49
CA ASN A 626 12.16 -40.02 -7.89
C ASN A 626 12.46 -38.56 -8.26
N GLU A 627 13.74 -38.23 -8.48
CA GLU A 627 14.15 -36.87 -8.87
C GLU A 627 13.41 -36.35 -10.13
N ASP A 628 13.01 -37.26 -11.01
CA ASP A 628 12.30 -36.92 -12.25
C ASP A 628 10.85 -36.49 -12.02
N GLU A 629 10.19 -37.02 -10.98
CA GLU A 629 8.84 -36.60 -10.58
C GLU A 629 8.87 -35.20 -9.96
N ASP A 630 9.87 -34.91 -9.14
CA ASP A 630 10.07 -33.58 -8.55
C ASP A 630 10.43 -32.53 -9.61
N LYS A 631 11.30 -32.87 -10.57
CA LYS A 631 11.59 -32.00 -11.74
C LYS A 631 10.33 -31.73 -12.55
N ALA A 632 9.50 -32.76 -12.78
CA ALA A 632 8.24 -32.61 -13.51
C ALA A 632 7.23 -31.74 -12.74
N ARG A 633 7.14 -31.90 -11.41
CA ARG A 633 6.27 -31.09 -10.54
C ARG A 633 6.71 -29.63 -10.52
N SER A 634 8.00 -29.37 -10.33
CA SER A 634 8.60 -28.03 -10.41
C SER A 634 8.31 -27.38 -11.78
N ALA A 635 8.46 -28.14 -12.88
CA ALA A 635 8.16 -27.63 -14.21
C ALA A 635 6.67 -27.23 -14.36
N LYS A 636 5.72 -28.01 -13.81
CA LYS A 636 4.29 -27.65 -13.81
C LYS A 636 4.03 -26.34 -13.06
N ILE A 637 4.63 -26.17 -11.87
CA ILE A 637 4.46 -24.96 -11.06
C ILE A 637 5.03 -23.74 -11.80
N ARG A 638 6.20 -23.87 -12.42
CA ARG A 638 6.84 -22.79 -13.19
C ARG A 638 6.07 -22.43 -14.45
N ARG A 639 5.54 -23.42 -15.19
CA ARG A 639 4.62 -23.16 -16.31
C ARG A 639 3.37 -22.41 -15.86
N CYS A 640 2.84 -22.73 -14.68
CA CYS A 640 1.72 -22.00 -14.09
C CYS A 640 2.10 -20.54 -13.78
N LEU A 641 3.27 -20.27 -13.18
CA LEU A 641 3.75 -18.91 -12.92
C LEU A 641 3.86 -18.07 -14.21
N VAL A 642 4.34 -18.68 -15.30
CA VAL A 642 4.46 -18.01 -16.61
C VAL A 642 3.10 -17.46 -17.09
N THR A 643 1.98 -18.12 -16.80
CA THR A 643 0.66 -17.66 -17.28
C THR A 643 0.22 -16.28 -16.75
N GLY A 644 0.75 -15.83 -15.62
CA GLY A 644 0.45 -14.50 -15.07
C GLY A 644 1.64 -13.54 -15.07
N TYR A 645 2.88 -14.05 -15.02
CA TYR A 645 4.10 -13.25 -15.03
C TYR A 645 4.83 -13.25 -16.38
N PHE A 646 4.15 -13.62 -17.47
CA PHE A 646 4.76 -13.64 -18.81
C PHE A 646 5.39 -12.30 -19.22
N ALA A 647 4.80 -11.16 -18.82
CA ALA A 647 5.34 -9.84 -19.11
C ALA A 647 6.65 -9.54 -18.34
N ASN A 648 6.89 -10.24 -17.24
CA ASN A 648 8.03 -10.08 -16.35
C ASN A 648 9.07 -11.18 -16.60
N ALA A 649 9.59 -11.22 -17.82
CA ALA A 649 10.60 -12.19 -18.24
C ALA A 649 11.90 -11.49 -18.68
N ALA A 650 13.04 -12.10 -18.34
CA ALA A 650 14.36 -11.60 -18.69
C ALA A 650 15.30 -12.72 -19.14
N LYS A 651 16.30 -12.35 -19.95
CA LYS A 651 17.32 -13.25 -20.51
C LYS A 651 18.72 -12.78 -20.12
N LEU A 652 19.59 -13.72 -19.76
CA LEU A 652 21.01 -13.48 -19.55
C LEU A 652 21.71 -13.27 -20.89
N HIS A 653 22.40 -12.15 -21.05
CA HIS A 653 23.26 -11.89 -22.20
C HIS A 653 24.70 -12.32 -21.93
N ALA A 654 25.50 -12.46 -23.00
CA ALA A 654 26.89 -12.89 -22.92
C ALA A 654 27.81 -11.92 -22.14
N ASP A 655 27.36 -10.69 -21.91
CA ASP A 655 28.00 -9.69 -21.07
C ASP A 655 27.76 -9.93 -19.56
N GLY A 656 26.99 -10.96 -19.20
CA GLY A 656 26.66 -11.31 -17.81
C GLY A 656 25.51 -10.48 -17.22
N VAL A 657 24.83 -9.66 -18.03
CA VAL A 657 23.72 -8.80 -17.59
C VAL A 657 22.40 -9.37 -18.07
N TYR A 658 21.39 -9.41 -17.19
CA TYR A 658 20.04 -9.78 -17.60
C TYR A 658 19.37 -8.62 -18.34
N ARG A 659 18.62 -8.91 -19.41
CA ARG A 659 17.80 -7.93 -20.10
C ARG A 659 16.35 -8.40 -20.20
N THR A 660 15.42 -7.49 -19.94
CA THR A 660 13.98 -7.77 -20.07
C THR A 660 13.62 -8.06 -21.53
N LEU A 661 12.69 -8.99 -21.76
CA LEU A 661 12.32 -9.39 -23.13
C LEU A 661 11.50 -8.34 -23.87
N ARG A 662 10.76 -7.48 -23.14
CA ARG A 662 9.87 -6.49 -23.73
C ARG A 662 10.62 -5.25 -24.22
N ASP A 663 11.52 -4.74 -23.40
CA ASP A 663 12.15 -3.41 -23.60
C ASP A 663 13.69 -3.49 -23.71
N GLU A 664 14.27 -4.69 -23.65
CA GLU A 664 15.73 -4.91 -23.62
C GLU A 664 16.47 -4.14 -22.51
N ARG A 665 15.75 -3.78 -21.44
CA ARG A 665 16.31 -3.01 -20.32
C ARG A 665 17.23 -3.89 -19.44
N PRO A 666 18.42 -3.39 -19.06
CA PRO A 666 19.33 -4.12 -18.18
C PRO A 666 18.77 -4.19 -16.77
N VAL A 667 18.74 -5.39 -16.21
CA VAL A 667 18.27 -5.67 -14.85
C VAL A 667 19.27 -6.56 -14.11
N GLN A 668 19.30 -6.44 -12.79
CA GLN A 668 20.15 -7.25 -11.92
C GLN A 668 19.31 -8.08 -10.96
N LEU A 669 19.85 -9.22 -10.54
CA LEU A 669 19.21 -10.04 -9.50
C LEU A 669 19.33 -9.32 -8.15
N HIS A 670 18.21 -9.20 -7.45
CA HIS A 670 18.22 -8.63 -6.10
C HIS A 670 19.04 -9.52 -5.15
N PRO A 671 19.78 -8.95 -4.18
CA PRO A 671 20.61 -9.72 -3.24
C PRO A 671 19.85 -10.71 -2.35
N THR A 672 18.52 -10.64 -2.29
CA THR A 672 17.69 -11.61 -1.56
C THR A 672 17.36 -12.86 -2.38
N SER A 673 17.65 -12.86 -3.68
CA SER A 673 17.40 -14.01 -4.55
C SER A 673 18.46 -15.08 -4.33
N ILE A 674 18.06 -16.34 -4.40
CA ILE A 674 18.94 -17.49 -4.21
C ILE A 674 19.99 -17.57 -5.31
N TYR A 675 19.62 -17.19 -6.54
CA TYR A 675 20.53 -17.16 -7.68
C TYR A 675 21.69 -16.18 -7.50
N TYR A 676 21.53 -15.16 -6.66
CA TYR A 676 22.63 -14.26 -6.30
C TYR A 676 23.75 -14.99 -5.52
N HIS A 677 23.39 -16.02 -4.74
CA HIS A 677 24.32 -16.76 -3.88
C HIS A 677 24.80 -18.10 -4.45
N MET A 678 24.08 -18.68 -5.41
CA MET A 678 24.38 -20.02 -5.95
C MET A 678 25.49 -20.05 -7.00
N GLY A 679 25.92 -18.90 -7.54
CA GLY A 679 26.98 -18.83 -8.55
C GLY A 679 26.63 -19.43 -9.93
N SER A 680 25.53 -20.17 -10.06
CA SER A 680 24.96 -20.58 -11.34
C SER A 680 23.79 -19.67 -11.71
N LEU A 681 23.92 -18.99 -12.85
CA LEU A 681 22.92 -18.05 -13.36
C LEU A 681 22.13 -18.73 -14.48
N PRO A 682 20.80 -18.87 -14.36
CA PRO A 682 19.97 -19.42 -15.43
C PRO A 682 19.85 -18.48 -16.63
N ASP A 683 19.88 -19.03 -17.85
CA ASP A 683 19.79 -18.22 -19.08
C ASP A 683 18.49 -17.42 -19.21
N TRP A 684 17.37 -17.97 -18.73
CA TRP A 684 16.03 -17.39 -18.84
C TRP A 684 15.32 -17.43 -17.50
N ILE A 685 14.75 -16.29 -17.12
CA ILE A 685 14.09 -16.11 -15.83
C ILE A 685 12.74 -15.40 -15.98
N ILE A 686 11.85 -15.71 -15.04
CA ILE A 686 10.69 -14.88 -14.70
C ILE A 686 10.90 -14.29 -13.32
N PHE A 687 10.30 -13.12 -13.09
CA PHE A 687 10.37 -12.43 -11.81
C PHE A 687 9.00 -11.89 -11.39
N HIS A 688 8.76 -11.79 -10.09
CA HIS A 688 7.50 -11.28 -9.57
C HIS A 688 7.39 -9.77 -9.77
N GLN A 689 8.44 -9.04 -9.42
CA GLN A 689 8.47 -7.57 -9.41
C GLN A 689 9.86 -7.04 -9.79
N SER A 690 9.89 -5.87 -10.43
CA SER A 690 11.10 -5.10 -10.68
C SER A 690 11.06 -3.83 -9.83
N VAL A 691 12.13 -3.57 -9.08
CA VAL A 691 12.26 -2.42 -8.18
C VAL A 691 13.49 -1.62 -8.57
N LEU A 692 13.30 -0.34 -8.89
CA LEU A 692 14.39 0.60 -9.14
C LEU A 692 14.81 1.31 -7.84
N THR A 693 16.07 1.10 -7.44
CA THR A 693 16.70 1.82 -6.32
C THR A 693 17.90 2.64 -6.83
N THR A 694 19.12 2.12 -6.70
CA THR A 694 20.31 2.63 -7.39
C THR A 694 20.40 2.09 -8.81
N GLU A 695 20.07 0.81 -8.96
CA GLU A 695 19.98 0.06 -10.21
C GLU A 695 18.63 -0.67 -10.24
N GLU A 696 18.23 -1.20 -11.40
CA GLU A 696 16.97 -1.95 -11.53
C GLU A 696 17.20 -3.39 -11.06
N PHE A 697 16.58 -3.76 -9.94
CA PHE A 697 16.66 -5.09 -9.35
C PHE A 697 15.37 -5.88 -9.56
N VAL A 698 15.50 -7.11 -10.05
CA VAL A 698 14.39 -8.08 -10.11
C VAL A 698 14.36 -8.96 -8.87
N ARG A 699 13.17 -9.18 -8.33
CA ARG A 699 12.93 -9.96 -7.11
C ARG A 699 12.06 -11.18 -7.39
N ASP A 700 12.22 -12.18 -6.53
CA ASP A 700 11.44 -13.42 -6.52
C ASP A 700 11.52 -14.12 -7.88
N VAL A 701 12.68 -14.72 -8.16
CA VAL A 701 13.09 -15.14 -9.50
C VAL A 701 13.01 -16.66 -9.65
N SER A 702 12.51 -17.14 -10.80
CA SER A 702 12.54 -18.56 -11.16
C SER A 702 13.02 -18.79 -12.59
N ARG A 703 13.79 -19.86 -12.79
CA ARG A 703 14.26 -20.28 -14.11
C ARG A 703 13.09 -20.76 -14.97
N ILE A 704 13.02 -20.36 -16.23
CA ILE A 704 12.00 -20.85 -17.17
C ILE A 704 12.60 -21.39 -18.47
N ASP A 705 11.79 -22.14 -19.22
CA ASP A 705 12.07 -22.47 -20.62
C ASP A 705 11.36 -21.45 -21.53
N PRO A 706 12.06 -20.81 -22.48
CA PRO A 706 11.46 -19.83 -23.39
C PRO A 706 10.32 -20.40 -24.24
N ARG A 707 10.27 -21.72 -24.48
CA ARG A 707 9.18 -22.37 -25.22
C ARG A 707 7.82 -22.18 -24.55
N TRP A 708 7.79 -22.10 -23.22
CA TRP A 708 6.56 -21.92 -22.46
C TRP A 708 5.93 -20.55 -22.68
N LEU A 709 6.72 -19.51 -22.96
CA LEU A 709 6.20 -18.16 -23.24
C LEU A 709 5.39 -18.14 -24.54
N VAL A 710 5.89 -18.82 -25.58
CA VAL A 710 5.22 -18.92 -26.89
C VAL A 710 3.98 -19.84 -26.82
N GLU A 711 4.07 -20.93 -26.06
CA GLU A 711 2.98 -21.90 -25.93
C GLU A 711 1.80 -21.33 -25.11
N LEU A 712 2.09 -20.66 -23.99
CA LEU A 712 1.06 -20.25 -23.04
C LEU A 712 0.46 -18.89 -23.36
N VAL A 713 1.21 -18.00 -24.03
CA VAL A 713 0.76 -16.64 -24.35
C VAL A 713 1.14 -16.27 -25.79
N PRO A 714 0.56 -16.94 -26.79
CA PRO A 714 0.89 -16.74 -28.21
C PRO A 714 0.51 -15.35 -28.73
N ASP A 715 -0.48 -14.70 -28.10
CA ASP A 715 -0.91 -13.35 -28.48
C ASP A 715 0.11 -12.27 -28.09
N PHE A 716 0.92 -12.54 -27.06
CA PHE A 716 1.94 -11.63 -26.55
C PHE A 716 3.33 -11.93 -27.14
N TYR A 717 3.70 -13.21 -27.25
CA TYR A 717 5.01 -13.63 -27.77
C TYR A 717 4.87 -14.32 -29.13
N ARG A 718 5.42 -13.71 -30.20
CA ARG A 718 5.47 -14.35 -31.52
C ARG A 718 6.72 -15.20 -31.68
N THR A 719 6.58 -16.33 -32.40
CA THR A 719 7.66 -17.31 -32.62
C THR A 719 8.92 -16.68 -33.23
N LYS A 720 8.80 -15.64 -34.05
CA LYS A 720 9.94 -14.91 -34.65
C LYS A 720 10.78 -14.12 -33.64
N GLU A 721 10.16 -13.60 -32.59
CA GLU A 721 10.84 -12.83 -31.55
C GLU A 721 11.62 -13.78 -30.63
N VAL A 722 11.04 -14.94 -30.32
CA VAL A 722 11.70 -15.95 -29.49
C VAL A 722 12.74 -16.75 -30.29
N SER A 723 12.51 -17.05 -31.57
CA SER A 723 13.47 -17.78 -32.41
C SER A 723 14.73 -16.96 -32.69
N ASN A 724 14.62 -15.66 -32.94
CA ASN A 724 15.76 -14.77 -33.14
C ASN A 724 16.62 -14.64 -31.87
N VAL A 725 15.99 -14.78 -30.69
CA VAL A 725 16.67 -14.72 -29.39
C VAL A 725 17.27 -16.08 -29.00
N ILE A 726 16.67 -17.20 -29.41
CA ILE A 726 17.23 -18.56 -29.21
C ILE A 726 18.44 -18.82 -30.12
N SER A 727 18.49 -18.26 -31.33
CA SER A 727 19.61 -18.42 -32.26
C SER A 727 20.93 -17.74 -31.85
N GLY A 728 20.95 -17.03 -30.72
CA GLY A 728 22.11 -16.26 -30.23
C GLY A 728 23.13 -17.02 -29.36
N SER A 729 22.90 -18.30 -29.04
CA SER A 729 23.88 -19.15 -28.35
C SER A 729 24.05 -20.47 -29.08
N SER A 730 25.28 -20.75 -29.48
CA SER A 730 25.73 -21.86 -30.32
C SER A 730 25.20 -23.24 -29.87
N GLY A 731 24.71 -24.06 -30.80
CA GLY A 731 24.49 -25.49 -30.59
C GLY A 731 23.12 -26.02 -31.05
N THR A 732 23.13 -26.70 -32.19
CA THR A 732 22.02 -27.44 -32.82
C THR A 732 21.17 -28.28 -31.86
N VAL A 733 19.85 -28.06 -31.85
CA VAL A 733 18.86 -29.08 -31.47
C VAL A 733 17.77 -29.09 -32.55
N GLY A 734 17.65 -30.23 -33.24
CA GLY A 734 16.74 -30.41 -34.37
C GLY A 734 15.27 -30.29 -33.95
N LEU A 735 14.54 -29.47 -34.69
CA LEU A 735 13.08 -29.52 -34.78
C LEU A 735 12.71 -30.13 -36.15
N PRO A 736 11.70 -30.99 -36.23
CA PRO A 736 11.28 -31.61 -37.49
C PRO A 736 10.75 -30.54 -38.43
N SER A 737 11.18 -30.61 -39.69
CA SER A 737 10.68 -29.79 -40.78
C SER A 737 9.18 -30.03 -40.95
N SER A 738 8.36 -29.01 -40.69
CA SER A 738 6.98 -29.02 -41.15
C SER A 738 7.01 -28.84 -42.67
N SER A 739 6.62 -29.89 -43.37
CA SER A 739 6.40 -29.91 -44.81
C SER A 739 5.30 -28.92 -45.15
N SER A 740 5.66 -27.92 -45.96
CA SER A 740 4.75 -26.99 -46.61
C SER A 740 3.83 -27.77 -47.56
N SER A 741 2.57 -27.95 -47.17
CA SER A 741 1.48 -28.21 -48.10
C SER A 741 0.76 -26.89 -48.37
N GLU A 742 1.10 -26.25 -49.49
CA GLU A 742 0.38 -25.10 -50.01
C GLU A 742 -1.04 -25.53 -50.42
N MET A 743 -2.04 -25.18 -49.61
CA MET A 743 -3.43 -25.10 -50.08
C MET A 743 -3.69 -23.69 -50.61
N LYS A 744 -3.72 -23.57 -51.95
CA LYS A 744 -4.22 -22.39 -52.67
C LYS A 744 -5.70 -22.16 -52.35
N ILE A 745 -6.00 -21.14 -51.53
CA ILE A 745 -7.36 -20.62 -51.39
C ILE A 745 -7.54 -19.42 -52.31
N LYS A 746 -8.48 -19.55 -53.26
CA LYS A 746 -8.92 -18.51 -54.20
C LYS A 746 -9.52 -17.32 -53.45
N LYS A 747 -9.08 -16.09 -53.76
CA LYS A 747 -9.75 -14.85 -53.36
C LYS A 747 -11.15 -14.76 -54.03
N PRO A 748 -12.23 -14.46 -53.29
CA PRO A 748 -13.40 -13.87 -53.91
C PRO A 748 -13.24 -12.35 -54.03
N LYS A 749 -13.88 -11.81 -55.08
CA LYS A 749 -13.88 -10.41 -55.46
C LYS A 749 -14.62 -9.55 -54.44
N THR A 750 -14.13 -8.32 -54.31
CA THR A 750 -14.71 -7.19 -53.60
C THR A 750 -16.09 -6.81 -54.11
N ASP A 751 -17.05 -6.61 -53.21
CA ASP A 751 -18.12 -5.63 -53.37
C ASP A 751 -18.17 -4.75 -52.12
N ALA A 752 -18.34 -3.45 -52.36
CA ALA A 752 -18.10 -2.36 -51.45
C ALA A 752 -19.32 -2.05 -50.56
N VAL A 753 -19.14 -1.95 -49.24
CA VAL A 753 -19.99 -1.12 -48.35
C VAL A 753 -19.17 -0.61 -47.15
N ASP A 754 -18.95 0.70 -47.15
CA ASP A 754 -18.87 1.67 -46.04
C ASP A 754 -18.18 1.26 -44.70
N ASP A 755 -16.88 1.54 -44.57
CA ASP A 755 -16.12 1.43 -43.31
C ASP A 755 -15.79 2.84 -42.79
N ARG A 756 -16.59 3.35 -41.86
CA ARG A 756 -16.36 4.63 -41.16
C ARG A 756 -15.19 4.49 -40.19
N ARG A 757 -13.96 4.59 -40.70
CA ARG A 757 -12.75 4.74 -39.89
C ARG A 757 -12.48 6.20 -39.53
N ILE A 758 -12.47 6.49 -38.24
CA ILE A 758 -11.93 7.72 -37.67
C ILE A 758 -10.40 7.68 -37.84
N LEU A 759 -9.90 8.41 -38.85
CA LEU A 759 -8.47 8.61 -39.09
C LEU A 759 -7.94 9.70 -38.16
N PHE A 760 -7.12 9.34 -37.17
CA PHE A 760 -6.26 10.32 -36.50
C PHE A 760 -5.09 10.69 -37.42
N ARG A 761 -5.11 11.92 -37.94
CA ARG A 761 -4.03 12.55 -38.72
C ARG A 761 -2.73 12.57 -37.91
N LYS A 762 -1.64 12.05 -38.49
CA LYS A 762 -0.27 12.38 -38.06
C LYS A 762 -0.01 13.88 -38.24
N PRO A 763 0.65 14.57 -37.30
CA PRO A 763 1.00 15.98 -37.48
C PRO A 763 2.08 16.13 -38.57
N LYS A 764 1.84 17.05 -39.51
CA LYS A 764 2.79 17.46 -40.55
C LYS A 764 3.94 18.25 -39.91
N ARG A 765 5.19 17.89 -40.25
CA ARG A 765 6.36 18.75 -40.04
C ARG A 765 6.25 19.95 -40.99
N PHE A 766 6.20 21.16 -40.44
CA PHE A 766 6.49 22.39 -41.19
C PHE A 766 7.87 22.92 -40.79
N GLY A 767 8.56 23.45 -41.80
CA GLY A 767 9.96 23.83 -41.79
C GLY A 767 10.32 25.06 -40.95
N GLN A 768 11.63 25.28 -40.91
CA GLN A 768 12.39 26.31 -40.23
C GLN A 768 11.84 27.74 -40.45
N ASP A 769 11.69 28.52 -39.38
CA ASP A 769 12.56 29.68 -39.10
C ASP A 769 12.18 30.43 -37.81
N SER A 770 13.19 31.07 -37.23
CA SER A 770 13.21 31.94 -36.03
C SER A 770 13.22 31.26 -34.63
N LYS A 771 14.43 31.15 -34.06
CA LYS A 771 14.67 30.87 -32.63
C LYS A 771 14.87 32.20 -31.87
N PRO A 772 14.21 32.45 -30.73
CA PRO A 772 14.81 33.26 -29.68
C PRO A 772 15.69 32.38 -28.77
N LYS A 773 16.94 32.82 -28.57
CA LYS A 773 17.93 32.18 -27.69
C LYS A 773 17.55 32.38 -26.23
N LEU A 774 17.49 31.29 -25.46
CA LEU A 774 17.66 31.30 -24.00
C LEU A 774 18.98 30.57 -23.68
N PRO A 775 19.82 31.10 -22.77
CA PRO A 775 21.15 30.54 -22.54
C PRO A 775 21.07 29.34 -21.60
N VAL A 776 21.40 28.16 -22.11
CA VAL A 776 21.70 26.98 -21.28
C VAL A 776 23.21 26.83 -21.22
N HIS A 777 23.80 27.18 -20.08
CA HIS A 777 25.15 26.77 -19.75
C HIS A 777 25.14 25.26 -19.45
N ILE A 778 25.67 24.47 -20.39
CA ILE A 778 25.87 23.03 -20.23
C ILE A 778 27.16 22.83 -19.44
N GLY A 779 27.02 22.55 -18.14
CA GLY A 779 28.06 21.89 -17.35
C GLY A 779 28.00 20.38 -17.63
N LYS A 780 29.03 19.84 -18.29
CA LYS A 780 29.18 18.39 -18.51
C LYS A 780 29.41 17.70 -17.17
N SER A 781 28.51 16.81 -16.78
CA SER A 781 28.73 15.83 -15.71
C SER A 781 28.32 14.45 -16.23
N LYS A 782 29.22 13.48 -16.10
CA LYS A 782 29.03 12.08 -16.51
C LYS A 782 28.10 11.39 -15.49
N GLY A 783 27.00 10.79 -15.94
CA GLY A 783 26.15 9.91 -15.12
C GLY A 783 24.73 9.82 -15.66
N GLY A 784 24.38 8.65 -16.22
CA GLY A 784 23.12 8.40 -16.92
C GLY A 784 21.90 8.10 -16.04
N LEU A 785 20.76 7.98 -16.73
CA LEU A 785 19.45 7.40 -16.32
C LEU A 785 18.58 8.11 -15.27
N ARG A 786 19.05 9.14 -14.55
CA ARG A 786 18.16 9.89 -13.62
C ARG A 786 17.18 10.87 -14.28
N SER A 787 17.33 11.19 -15.57
CA SER A 787 16.55 12.25 -16.22
C SER A 787 15.21 11.80 -16.81
N GLN A 788 14.74 10.58 -16.52
CA GLN A 788 13.48 10.03 -17.06
C GLN A 788 12.39 9.77 -16.00
N PHE A 789 12.62 10.22 -14.76
CA PHE A 789 11.67 10.12 -13.66
C PHE A 789 11.37 11.49 -13.06
#